data_AF-A0A2M4AQC5-F1
#
_entry.id   AF-A0A2M4AQC5-F1
#
_cell.length_a   1.000
_cell.length_b   1.000
_cell.length_c   1.000
_cell.angle_alpha   90.00
_cell.angle_beta   90.00
_cell.angle_gamma   90.00
#
_symmetry.space_group_name_H-M   'P 1'
#
loop_
_entity.id
_entity.type
_entity.pdbx_description
1 polymer ?
#
loop_
_entity_poly.entity_id
_entity_poly.type
_entity_poly.pdbx_seq_one_letter_code
_entity_poly.pdbx_strand_id
1 'polypeptide(L)'
;TKHPWAKDVQAFINLESAGSGGKEMLFQSGPKHPWLIEAYARSVPHPYAQAAAEEIFQSGIIPSDTDFRVFRDVGRIPGMDFAHTANGYRYHTRYDSIDYIPLPVLQRTGDNILALTKTIANGEELGSTDRFAQGQMVFFDFLGLFFVSYSADVGLMINLSVVLLSIIIPFLSLARSTSGTHGKQIRSETMTGFLATFLGAGASGLLCFFIGLQLDTMGRSMSWYSSTNLILGIYCCPALLCQCLVHLLCNRLFGSKTTPLSLALKVQARLNGVNLFWGMITLGITFTGYRLAYIFMVLILFSLCSSTLISMLALQNSVNKWLLVHVFFQIGALAWSTQFYHILMNMFVPITGRIGSSMNPDMIIGAMASFATLFTCSFLTPLLFLLKKTDKLIAELVAITLIALALASSTHVGFPYRDDALKAPAVQRHYITHTVRKFFDYNGGERYTDSGFLLQELDRNAKKTIEGIAMPDTVTPMREIPSCEKELFCAIPFYSIWHQVLFENYWLPGLPPIVRQAVTVSLREKEKLNDHEHRLHLVLTGSAQASLIIGPKAGSTLRRWSLLSEIPTAIEFNGQRGHFVLLTVGVESEAMNITLDIRHELKDYDGPLVDLLVTTTHWEYHKEHTPVFNRLLARVPSWAHVVPSVAAVYSYTF
;
A
#
# COMPACT_ATOMS: atom_id res chain seq x y z
N THR A 1 5.73 11.93 -24.81
CA THR A 1 6.83 12.59 -25.54
C THR A 1 6.55 12.87 -27.00
N LYS A 2 5.67 12.12 -27.70
CA LYS A 2 5.37 12.34 -29.13
C LYS A 2 4.46 13.56 -29.41
N HIS A 3 3.73 14.06 -28.40
CA HIS A 3 2.88 15.24 -28.56
C HIS A 3 3.74 16.49 -28.85
N PRO A 4 3.35 17.38 -29.78
CA PRO A 4 4.15 18.56 -30.14
C PRO A 4 4.54 19.44 -28.95
N TRP A 5 3.60 19.67 -28.02
CA TRP A 5 3.83 20.49 -26.81
C TRP A 5 4.62 19.81 -25.70
N ALA A 6 4.98 18.53 -25.84
CA ALA A 6 5.67 17.81 -24.76
C ALA A 6 7.03 18.45 -24.40
N LYS A 7 7.66 19.18 -25.34
CA LYS A 7 8.93 19.88 -25.14
C LYS A 7 8.79 21.19 -24.35
N ASP A 8 7.57 21.74 -24.29
CA ASP A 8 7.31 23.02 -23.63
C ASP A 8 6.94 22.86 -22.15
N VAL A 9 6.65 21.62 -21.71
CA VAL A 9 6.26 21.31 -20.33
C VAL A 9 7.49 21.28 -19.42
N GLN A 10 7.58 22.23 -18.49
CA GLN A 10 8.70 22.35 -17.53
C GLN A 10 8.41 21.71 -16.16
N ALA A 11 7.14 21.67 -15.75
CA ALA A 11 6.71 21.01 -14.51
C ALA A 11 5.25 20.54 -14.64
N PHE A 12 4.82 19.61 -13.79
CA PHE A 12 3.43 19.15 -13.75
C PHE A 12 2.90 18.95 -12.33
N ILE A 13 1.57 18.98 -12.20
CA ILE A 13 0.84 18.61 -10.99
C ILE A 13 -0.12 17.49 -11.38
N ASN A 14 0.02 16.34 -10.74
CA ASN A 14 -0.85 15.20 -10.90
C ASN A 14 -1.86 15.17 -9.74
N LEU A 15 -3.13 14.95 -10.06
CA LEU A 15 -4.24 14.92 -9.10
C LEU A 15 -4.93 13.57 -9.20
N GLU A 16 -4.76 12.77 -8.17
CA GLU A 16 -5.27 11.41 -8.07
C GLU A 16 -6.21 11.24 -6.89
N SER A 17 -6.87 10.08 -6.86
CA SER A 17 -7.69 9.71 -5.74
C SER A 17 -7.76 8.21 -5.57
N ALA A 18 -7.37 7.73 -4.39
CA ALA A 18 -7.56 6.35 -3.94
C ALA A 18 -8.69 6.23 -2.91
N GLY A 19 -9.51 7.26 -2.76
CA GLY A 19 -10.59 7.31 -1.77
C GLY A 19 -11.48 8.54 -1.90
N SER A 20 -12.72 8.45 -1.41
CA SER A 20 -13.75 9.49 -1.59
C SER A 20 -13.68 10.63 -0.56
N GLY A 21 -12.49 11.00 -0.07
CA GLY A 21 -12.33 12.17 0.77
C GLY A 21 -11.05 12.24 1.60
N GLY A 22 -11.12 13.03 2.67
CA GLY A 22 -9.94 13.39 3.47
C GLY A 22 -9.23 14.61 2.90
N LYS A 23 -7.99 14.84 3.34
CA LYS A 23 -7.12 15.89 2.79
C LYS A 23 -6.31 15.28 1.64
N GLU A 24 -6.16 15.97 0.52
CA GLU A 24 -5.23 15.55 -0.54
C GLU A 24 -3.81 15.55 0.02
N MET A 25 -3.17 14.38 0.03
CA MET A 25 -1.82 14.21 0.53
C MET A 25 -0.84 14.40 -0.62
N LEU A 26 0.17 15.27 -0.47
CA LEU A 26 1.36 15.21 -1.31
C LEU A 26 2.12 13.93 -0.96
N PHE A 27 2.09 12.96 -1.87
CA PHE A 27 2.72 11.66 -1.67
C PHE A 27 3.79 11.35 -2.70
N GLN A 28 4.01 12.18 -3.73
CA GLN A 28 5.24 12.14 -4.52
C GLN A 28 5.66 13.54 -4.96
N SER A 29 6.96 13.76 -5.02
CA SER A 29 7.57 14.97 -5.56
C SER A 29 8.88 14.64 -6.29
N GLY A 30 9.24 15.48 -7.24
CA GLY A 30 10.54 15.43 -7.91
C GLY A 30 10.47 14.86 -9.33
N PRO A 31 11.54 14.18 -9.79
CA PRO A 31 12.66 13.68 -9.00
C PRO A 31 13.70 14.78 -8.72
N LYS A 32 14.17 14.92 -7.46
CA LYS A 32 15.27 15.82 -7.05
C LYS A 32 15.08 17.33 -7.32
N HIS A 33 13.86 17.85 -7.19
CA HIS A 33 13.59 19.29 -7.37
C HIS A 33 13.05 19.90 -6.06
N PRO A 34 13.92 20.21 -5.07
CA PRO A 34 13.52 20.74 -3.77
C PRO A 34 12.70 22.03 -3.85
N TRP A 35 12.92 22.85 -4.89
CA TRP A 35 12.16 24.08 -5.13
C TRP A 35 10.65 23.85 -5.23
N LEU A 36 10.22 22.67 -5.66
CA LEU A 36 8.81 22.29 -5.67
C LEU A 36 8.27 22.27 -4.23
N ILE A 37 8.97 21.61 -3.30
CA ILE A 37 8.58 21.55 -1.89
C ILE A 37 8.63 22.95 -1.24
N GLU A 38 9.59 23.78 -1.61
CA GLU A 38 9.66 25.17 -1.16
C GLU A 38 8.48 26.01 -1.69
N ALA A 39 8.13 25.84 -2.96
CA ALA A 39 6.94 26.44 -3.57
C ALA A 39 5.66 25.99 -2.86
N TYR A 40 5.56 24.71 -2.49
CA TYR A 40 4.46 24.18 -1.69
C TYR A 40 4.39 24.82 -0.30
N ALA A 41 5.52 24.85 0.41
CA ALA A 41 5.63 25.43 1.76
C ALA A 41 5.19 26.90 1.80
N ARG A 42 5.53 27.68 0.78
CA ARG A 42 5.25 29.13 0.73
C ARG A 42 3.84 29.49 0.22
N SER A 43 3.14 28.58 -0.45
CA SER A 43 1.90 28.90 -1.18
C SER A 43 0.65 28.20 -0.68
N VAL A 44 0.77 26.96 -0.19
CA VAL A 44 -0.40 26.11 0.05
C VAL A 44 -1.10 26.51 1.35
N PRO A 45 -2.38 26.97 1.30
CA PRO A 45 -3.10 27.43 2.50
C PRO A 45 -3.38 26.32 3.51
N HIS A 46 -3.58 25.09 3.03
CA HIS A 46 -3.98 23.97 3.85
C HIS A 46 -3.08 22.75 3.58
N PRO A 47 -1.81 22.78 4.02
CA PRO A 47 -0.86 21.73 3.69
C PRO A 47 -1.27 20.37 4.28
N TYR A 48 -0.95 19.31 3.56
CA TYR A 48 -1.02 17.93 4.00
C TYR A 48 -0.05 17.10 3.15
N ALA A 49 1.11 16.80 3.72
CA ALA A 49 2.23 16.23 2.98
C ALA A 49 3.11 15.44 3.95
N GLN A 50 3.65 14.31 3.51
CA GLN A 50 4.52 13.47 4.34
C GLN A 50 5.64 12.88 3.46
N ALA A 51 6.90 13.19 3.73
CA ALA A 51 8.02 12.57 3.02
C ALA A 51 8.04 11.04 3.21
N ALA A 52 7.50 10.55 4.33
CA ALA A 52 7.31 9.12 4.54
C ALA A 52 6.30 8.49 3.56
N ALA A 53 5.24 9.20 3.17
CA ALA A 53 4.30 8.70 2.17
C ALA A 53 4.98 8.55 0.80
N GLU A 54 5.85 9.50 0.45
CA GLU A 54 6.69 9.44 -0.75
C GLU A 54 7.63 8.24 -0.76
N GLU A 55 8.34 7.99 0.33
CA GLU A 55 9.27 6.86 0.40
C GLU A 55 8.54 5.51 0.42
N ILE A 56 7.40 5.43 1.12
CA ILE A 56 6.57 4.22 1.14
C ILE A 56 6.00 3.93 -0.26
N PHE A 57 5.47 4.93 -0.95
CA PHE A 57 4.91 4.74 -2.28
C PHE A 57 6.00 4.35 -3.29
N GLN A 58 7.15 5.04 -3.28
CA GLN A 58 8.28 4.75 -4.16
C GLN A 58 8.96 3.39 -3.87
N SER A 59 8.79 2.82 -2.67
CA SER A 59 9.29 1.48 -2.36
C SER A 59 8.59 0.34 -3.11
N GLY A 60 7.41 0.61 -3.69
CA GLY A 60 6.60 -0.39 -4.38
C GLY A 60 5.78 -1.30 -3.46
N ILE A 61 5.79 -1.07 -2.14
CA ILE A 61 4.95 -1.84 -1.19
C ILE A 61 3.45 -1.58 -1.39
N ILE A 62 3.10 -0.40 -1.89
CA ILE A 62 1.75 -0.09 -2.35
C ILE A 62 1.70 -0.47 -3.84
N PRO A 63 0.93 -1.49 -4.24
CA PRO A 63 0.85 -1.95 -5.63
C PRO A 63 -0.06 -1.01 -6.43
N SER A 64 0.35 0.25 -6.54
CA SER A 64 -0.36 1.32 -7.24
C SER A 64 0.65 2.17 -8.01
N ASP A 65 0.16 2.84 -9.03
CA ASP A 65 0.94 3.72 -9.89
C ASP A 65 0.03 4.82 -10.43
N THR A 66 0.62 5.89 -10.95
CA THR A 66 -0.11 7.06 -11.46
C THR A 66 0.56 7.58 -12.72
N ASP A 67 -0.10 8.49 -13.43
CA ASP A 67 0.49 9.16 -14.58
C ASP A 67 1.78 9.93 -14.24
N PHE A 68 2.01 10.27 -12.95
CA PHE A 68 3.26 10.83 -12.46
C PHE A 68 4.48 10.04 -12.93
N ARG A 69 4.40 8.70 -12.96
CA ARG A 69 5.49 7.84 -13.41
C ARG A 69 5.86 8.12 -14.87
N VAL A 70 4.88 8.33 -15.74
CA VAL A 70 5.13 8.57 -17.17
C VAL A 70 5.87 9.90 -17.35
N PHE A 71 5.44 10.95 -16.65
CA PHE A 71 6.13 12.24 -16.68
C PHE A 71 7.54 12.18 -16.06
N ARG A 72 7.71 11.48 -14.94
CA ARG A 72 8.99 11.32 -14.24
C ARG A 72 9.98 10.46 -15.03
N ASP A 73 9.61 9.25 -15.39
CA ASP A 73 10.55 8.23 -15.90
C ASP A 73 10.80 8.37 -17.40
N VAL A 74 9.75 8.72 -18.16
CA VAL A 74 9.82 8.85 -19.63
C VAL A 74 10.00 10.31 -20.04
N GLY A 75 9.21 11.21 -19.46
CA GLY A 75 9.29 12.65 -19.74
C GLY A 75 10.52 13.31 -19.13
N ARG A 76 11.02 12.79 -17.99
CA ARG A 76 12.03 13.44 -17.13
C ARG A 76 11.61 14.85 -16.70
N ILE A 77 10.31 15.07 -16.54
CA ILE A 77 9.73 16.34 -16.13
C ILE A 77 9.52 16.29 -14.60
N PRO A 78 9.91 17.32 -13.84
CA PRO A 78 9.62 17.38 -12.43
C PRO A 78 8.16 17.66 -12.14
N GLY A 79 7.62 17.11 -11.05
CA GLY A 79 6.26 17.41 -10.65
C GLY A 79 5.93 17.04 -9.22
N MET A 80 4.64 17.13 -8.91
CA MET A 80 4.04 16.72 -7.65
C MET A 80 2.84 15.82 -7.90
N ASP A 81 2.65 14.84 -7.02
CA ASP A 81 1.50 13.94 -7.03
C ASP A 81 0.70 14.01 -5.73
N PHE A 82 -0.60 14.23 -5.87
CA PHE A 82 -1.54 14.43 -4.79
C PHE A 82 -2.64 13.38 -4.83
N ALA A 83 -2.97 12.78 -3.69
CA ALA A 83 -4.08 11.83 -3.62
C ALA A 83 -4.94 11.98 -2.37
N HIS A 84 -6.25 11.84 -2.55
CA HIS A 84 -7.18 11.54 -1.46
C HIS A 84 -7.13 10.04 -1.14
N THR A 85 -7.18 9.69 0.15
CA THR A 85 -7.06 8.27 0.58
C THR A 85 -8.13 7.84 1.58
N ALA A 86 -8.95 8.77 2.10
CA ALA A 86 -9.99 8.39 3.06
C ALA A 86 -11.14 7.66 2.36
N ASN A 87 -11.78 6.72 3.08
CA ASN A 87 -12.88 5.91 2.53
C ASN A 87 -12.51 5.16 1.25
N GLY A 88 -11.30 4.59 1.18
CA GLY A 88 -10.83 3.77 0.05
C GLY A 88 -11.68 2.51 -0.24
N TYR A 89 -12.68 2.20 0.59
CA TYR A 89 -13.67 1.15 0.32
C TYR A 89 -14.54 1.44 -0.91
N ARG A 90 -14.68 2.72 -1.29
CA ARG A 90 -15.53 3.14 -2.41
C ARG A 90 -14.78 3.15 -3.74
N TYR A 91 -13.44 3.23 -3.69
CA TYR A 91 -12.57 3.23 -4.85
C TYR A 91 -12.83 2.03 -5.77
N HIS A 92 -12.98 2.30 -7.08
CA HIS A 92 -13.33 1.31 -8.11
C HIS A 92 -14.62 0.54 -7.75
N THR A 93 -15.63 1.24 -7.27
CA THR A 93 -16.96 0.68 -7.06
C THR A 93 -18.04 1.64 -7.53
N ARG A 94 -19.29 1.18 -7.61
CA ARG A 94 -20.45 2.06 -7.87
C ARG A 94 -20.63 3.21 -6.86
N TYR A 95 -19.97 3.15 -5.70
CA TYR A 95 -19.99 4.21 -4.69
C TYR A 95 -18.87 5.23 -4.86
N ASP A 96 -18.05 5.09 -5.90
CA ASP A 96 -17.14 6.13 -6.37
C ASP A 96 -17.94 7.22 -7.10
N SER A 97 -18.78 7.90 -6.33
CA SER A 97 -19.79 8.87 -6.79
C SER A 97 -19.62 10.19 -6.06
N ILE A 98 -20.06 11.28 -6.69
CA ILE A 98 -20.10 12.62 -6.12
C ILE A 98 -20.89 12.68 -4.81
N ASP A 99 -21.88 11.80 -4.63
CA ASP A 99 -22.68 11.69 -3.40
C ASP A 99 -21.84 11.40 -2.15
N TYR A 100 -20.66 10.81 -2.36
CA TYR A 100 -19.76 10.35 -1.32
C TYR A 100 -18.53 11.24 -1.12
N ILE A 101 -18.38 12.29 -1.94
CA ILE A 101 -17.29 13.27 -1.86
C ILE A 101 -17.83 14.54 -1.17
N PRO A 102 -17.39 14.84 0.07
CA PRO A 102 -17.83 16.05 0.75
C PRO A 102 -17.35 17.31 0.01
N LEU A 103 -18.23 18.29 -0.19
CA LEU A 103 -17.89 19.57 -0.84
C LEU A 103 -16.65 20.28 -0.25
N PRO A 104 -16.40 20.27 1.07
CA PRO A 104 -15.17 20.86 1.63
C PRO A 104 -13.87 20.22 1.12
N VAL A 105 -13.90 18.95 0.69
CA VAL A 105 -12.74 18.28 0.08
C VAL A 105 -12.42 18.95 -1.26
N LEU A 106 -13.42 19.12 -2.12
CA LEU A 106 -13.25 19.77 -3.43
C LEU A 106 -12.78 21.21 -3.30
N GLN A 107 -13.38 21.99 -2.39
CA GLN A 107 -12.98 23.38 -2.17
C GLN A 107 -11.54 23.48 -1.68
N ARG A 108 -11.16 22.67 -0.69
CA ARG A 108 -9.79 22.65 -0.14
C ARG A 108 -8.76 22.30 -1.22
N THR A 109 -9.01 21.26 -2.01
CA THR A 109 -8.13 20.87 -3.11
C THR A 109 -8.03 22.01 -4.13
N GLY A 110 -9.15 22.64 -4.50
CA GLY A 110 -9.16 23.81 -5.37
C GLY A 110 -8.32 24.98 -4.84
N ASP A 111 -8.48 25.33 -3.57
CA ASP A 111 -7.73 26.43 -2.92
C ASP A 111 -6.21 26.14 -2.92
N ASN A 112 -5.84 24.91 -2.55
CA ASN A 112 -4.44 24.48 -2.49
C ASN A 112 -3.79 24.42 -3.87
N ILE A 113 -4.42 23.76 -4.84
CA ILE A 113 -3.86 23.59 -6.18
C ILE A 113 -3.81 24.93 -6.91
N LEU A 114 -4.83 25.78 -6.80
CA LEU A 114 -4.80 27.10 -7.43
C LEU A 114 -3.67 27.98 -6.88
N ALA A 115 -3.46 27.98 -5.56
CA ALA A 115 -2.38 28.73 -4.94
C ALA A 115 -1.01 28.20 -5.40
N LEU A 116 -0.82 26.88 -5.35
CA LEU A 116 0.42 26.23 -5.79
C LEU A 116 0.73 26.49 -7.27
N THR A 117 -0.26 26.30 -8.15
CA THR A 117 -0.10 26.54 -9.59
C THR A 117 0.29 27.98 -9.86
N LYS A 118 -0.35 28.97 -9.21
CA LYS A 118 0.04 30.39 -9.35
C LYS A 118 1.46 30.64 -8.89
N THR A 119 1.90 30.03 -7.79
CA THR A 119 3.26 30.20 -7.28
C THR A 119 4.31 29.55 -8.19
N ILE A 120 4.03 28.37 -8.74
CA ILE A 120 4.93 27.70 -9.70
C ILE A 120 4.98 28.47 -11.02
N ALA A 121 3.84 28.85 -11.57
CA ALA A 121 3.75 29.53 -12.88
C ALA A 121 4.42 30.90 -12.90
N ASN A 122 4.43 31.61 -11.77
CA ASN A 122 5.08 32.91 -11.63
C ASN A 122 6.49 32.84 -11.00
N GLY A 123 6.99 31.63 -10.70
CA GLY A 123 8.30 31.42 -10.10
C GLY A 123 9.41 31.42 -11.14
N GLU A 124 10.57 32.01 -10.80
CA GLU A 124 11.77 31.96 -11.66
C GLU A 124 12.28 30.52 -11.85
N GLU A 125 11.98 29.63 -10.88
CA GLU A 125 12.41 28.24 -10.87
C GLU A 125 11.85 27.45 -12.06
N LEU A 126 10.66 27.80 -12.56
CA LEU A 126 10.03 27.17 -13.71
C LEU A 126 10.81 27.42 -15.02
N GLY A 127 11.47 28.58 -15.13
CA GLY A 127 12.25 28.94 -16.32
C GLY A 127 13.63 28.29 -16.38
N SER A 128 14.09 27.63 -15.30
CA SER A 128 15.41 27.00 -15.22
C SER A 128 15.42 25.88 -14.17
N THR A 129 14.57 24.87 -14.35
CA THR A 129 14.35 23.78 -13.39
C THR A 129 15.65 23.04 -13.01
N ASP A 130 16.53 22.78 -13.98
CA ASP A 130 17.82 22.11 -13.78
C ASP A 130 18.75 22.82 -12.78
N ARG A 131 18.70 24.16 -12.74
CA ARG A 131 19.52 24.96 -11.80
C ARG A 131 19.11 24.69 -10.35
N PHE A 132 17.87 24.30 -10.13
CA PHE A 132 17.28 24.04 -8.81
C PHE A 132 17.06 22.53 -8.56
N ALA A 133 17.72 21.66 -9.32
CA ALA A 133 17.55 20.21 -9.28
C ALA A 133 18.50 19.47 -8.31
N GLN A 134 19.03 20.16 -7.29
CA GLN A 134 20.00 19.58 -6.35
C GLN A 134 19.49 19.56 -4.92
N GLY A 135 19.49 18.36 -4.33
CA GLY A 135 19.14 18.13 -2.93
C GLY A 135 17.87 17.30 -2.75
N GLN A 136 17.65 16.87 -1.52
CA GLN A 136 16.43 16.21 -1.07
C GLN A 136 15.88 16.97 0.13
N MET A 137 14.56 17.05 0.23
CA MET A 137 13.87 17.72 1.32
C MET A 137 13.21 16.68 2.22
N VAL A 138 13.42 16.83 3.53
CA VAL A 138 12.56 16.25 4.55
C VAL A 138 11.39 17.22 4.71
N PHE A 139 10.18 16.71 4.59
CA PHE A 139 8.97 17.51 4.76
C PHE A 139 7.86 16.72 5.41
N PHE A 140 7.06 17.40 6.23
CA PHE A 140 5.89 16.82 6.87
C PHE A 140 4.93 17.88 7.38
N ASP A 141 3.66 17.51 7.46
CA ASP A 141 2.62 18.26 8.16
C ASP A 141 2.52 17.77 9.62
N PHE A 142 2.45 18.72 10.57
CA PHE A 142 2.24 18.43 11.99
C PHE A 142 0.76 18.65 12.35
N LEU A 143 -0.01 17.55 12.40
CA LEU A 143 -1.43 17.53 12.81
C LEU A 143 -2.36 18.43 11.96
N GLY A 144 -1.96 18.86 10.77
CA GLY A 144 -2.68 19.85 9.96
C GLY A 144 -2.55 21.28 10.45
N LEU A 145 -1.63 21.56 11.39
CA LEU A 145 -1.47 22.88 12.01
C LEU A 145 -0.42 23.72 11.30
N PHE A 146 0.72 23.11 10.96
CA PHE A 146 1.80 23.78 10.25
C PHE A 146 2.64 22.77 9.46
N PHE A 147 3.25 23.26 8.38
CA PHE A 147 4.13 22.50 7.51
C PHE A 147 5.58 22.74 7.87
N VAL A 148 6.37 21.66 7.90
CA VAL A 148 7.81 21.70 8.17
C VAL A 148 8.53 21.18 6.93
N SER A 149 9.55 21.92 6.48
CA SER A 149 10.41 21.50 5.38
C SER A 149 11.85 21.97 5.60
N TYR A 150 12.82 21.09 5.40
CA TYR A 150 14.26 21.40 5.47
C TYR A 150 15.06 20.40 4.62
N SER A 151 16.32 20.71 4.31
CA SER A 151 17.18 19.82 3.53
C SER A 151 17.53 18.53 4.28
N ALA A 152 17.82 17.46 3.56
CA ALA A 152 18.22 16.17 4.13
C ALA A 152 19.44 16.28 5.06
N ASP A 153 20.42 17.14 4.71
CA ASP A 153 21.61 17.39 5.54
C ASP A 153 21.26 18.03 6.88
N VAL A 154 20.36 19.02 6.89
CA VAL A 154 19.83 19.60 8.13
C VAL A 154 19.06 18.55 8.93
N GLY A 155 18.30 17.68 8.25
CA GLY A 155 17.63 16.53 8.87
C GLY A 155 18.58 15.57 9.58
N LEU A 156 19.72 15.25 8.96
CA LEU A 156 20.79 14.45 9.58
C LEU A 156 21.30 15.11 10.87
N MET A 157 21.61 16.41 10.82
CA MET A 157 22.09 17.15 12.00
C MET A 157 21.04 17.20 13.12
N ILE A 158 19.76 17.43 12.78
CA ILE A 158 18.65 17.42 13.74
C ILE A 158 18.52 16.04 14.38
N ASN A 159 18.46 14.97 13.58
CA ASN A 159 18.30 13.61 14.08
C ASN A 159 19.44 13.22 15.03
N LEU A 160 20.70 13.49 14.66
CA LEU A 160 21.86 13.24 15.51
C LEU A 160 21.78 14.04 16.83
N SER A 161 21.49 15.34 16.74
CA SER A 161 21.45 16.22 17.91
C SER A 161 20.34 15.82 18.88
N VAL A 162 19.13 15.59 18.36
CA VAL A 162 17.97 15.19 19.18
C VAL A 162 18.22 13.85 19.86
N VAL A 163 18.73 12.85 19.15
CA VAL A 163 19.02 11.53 19.74
C VAL A 163 20.08 11.65 20.82
N LEU A 164 21.21 12.30 20.54
CA LEU A 164 22.30 12.45 21.52
C LEU A 164 21.85 13.20 22.77
N LEU A 165 21.18 14.35 22.61
CA LEU A 165 20.72 15.16 23.73
C LEU A 165 19.63 14.46 24.53
N SER A 166 18.74 13.70 23.88
CA SER A 166 17.67 12.94 24.56
C SER A 166 18.20 11.85 25.49
N ILE A 167 19.44 11.41 25.28
CA ILE A 167 20.10 10.41 26.13
C ILE A 167 20.94 11.11 27.20
N ILE A 168 21.72 12.13 26.81
CA ILE A 168 22.69 12.82 27.67
C ILE A 168 22.01 13.66 28.74
N ILE A 169 21.04 14.50 28.39
CA ILE A 169 20.39 15.43 29.34
C ILE A 169 19.71 14.69 30.50
N PRO A 170 18.80 13.71 30.28
CA PRO A 170 18.21 12.97 31.38
C PRO A 170 19.26 12.17 32.16
N PHE A 171 20.29 11.62 31.52
CA PHE A 171 21.37 10.93 32.23
C PHE A 171 22.11 11.87 33.21
N LEU A 172 22.55 13.05 32.74
CA LEU A 172 23.25 14.04 33.56
C LEU A 172 22.33 14.63 34.65
N SER A 173 21.05 14.82 34.33
CA SER A 173 20.01 15.25 35.27
C SER A 173 19.87 14.27 36.45
N LEU A 174 19.77 12.97 36.16
CA LEU A 174 19.71 11.91 37.18
C LEU A 174 21.04 11.76 37.94
N ALA A 175 22.17 11.85 37.24
CA ALA A 175 23.50 11.79 37.87
C ALA A 175 23.70 12.93 38.87
N ARG A 176 23.33 14.17 38.52
CA ARG A 176 23.36 15.32 39.45
C ARG A 176 22.47 15.10 40.66
N SER A 177 21.26 14.54 40.47
CA SER A 177 20.34 14.23 41.55
C SER A 177 20.84 13.15 42.53
N THR A 178 21.87 12.39 42.14
CA THR A 178 22.52 11.36 42.97
C THR A 178 23.95 11.73 43.37
N SER A 179 24.34 13.01 43.22
CA SER A 179 25.71 13.50 43.45
C SER A 179 26.79 12.74 42.66
N GLY A 180 26.42 12.10 41.55
CA GLY A 180 27.32 11.32 40.68
C GLY A 180 27.68 9.92 41.18
N THR A 181 27.20 9.49 42.35
CA THR A 181 27.65 8.23 42.98
C THR A 181 26.95 6.98 42.43
N HIS A 182 25.81 7.13 41.75
CA HIS A 182 24.94 6.01 41.33
C HIS A 182 24.82 5.83 39.80
N GLY A 183 25.83 6.28 39.04
CA GLY A 183 25.82 6.19 37.56
C GLY A 183 25.73 4.77 37.00
N LYS A 184 26.25 3.75 37.70
CA LYS A 184 26.13 2.34 37.28
C LYS A 184 24.67 1.87 37.35
N GLN A 185 23.95 2.24 38.40
CA GLN A 185 22.56 1.87 38.62
C GLN A 185 21.64 2.60 37.63
N ILE A 186 21.91 3.88 37.33
CA ILE A 186 21.20 4.63 36.28
C ILE A 186 21.34 3.90 34.94
N ARG A 187 22.56 3.55 34.52
CA ARG A 187 22.79 2.80 33.25
C ARG A 187 22.09 1.44 33.23
N SER A 188 22.08 0.73 34.35
CA SER A 188 21.40 -0.57 34.48
C SER A 188 19.88 -0.44 34.30
N GLU A 189 19.26 0.57 34.90
CA GLU A 189 17.83 0.82 34.75
C GLU A 189 17.48 1.34 33.35
N THR A 190 18.34 2.17 32.74
CA THR A 190 18.23 2.55 31.32
C THR A 190 18.24 1.32 30.42
N MET A 191 19.20 0.40 30.62
CA MET A 191 19.29 -0.83 29.83
C MET A 191 18.08 -1.75 30.06
N THR A 192 17.55 -1.79 31.29
CA THR A 192 16.33 -2.55 31.60
C THR A 192 15.12 -1.97 30.86
N GLY A 193 14.99 -0.63 30.80
CA GLY A 193 13.93 0.03 30.04
C GLY A 193 14.05 -0.21 28.53
N PHE A 194 15.27 -0.13 28.00
CA PHE A 194 15.57 -0.46 26.60
C PHE A 194 15.17 -1.91 26.27
N LEU A 195 15.67 -2.87 27.04
CA LEU A 195 15.42 -4.29 26.82
C LEU A 195 13.93 -4.63 26.96
N ALA A 196 13.24 -4.05 27.94
CA ALA A 196 11.80 -4.22 28.11
C ALA A 196 10.99 -3.70 26.91
N THR A 197 11.40 -2.56 26.35
CA THR A 197 10.76 -1.97 25.15
C THR A 197 11.02 -2.85 23.92
N PHE A 198 12.27 -3.29 23.72
CA PHE A 198 12.66 -4.16 22.60
C PHE A 198 11.96 -5.52 22.64
N LEU A 199 12.01 -6.21 23.79
CA LEU A 199 11.33 -7.50 23.97
C LEU A 199 9.81 -7.34 23.92
N GLY A 200 9.28 -6.23 24.44
CA GLY A 200 7.86 -5.89 24.41
C GLY A 200 7.36 -5.72 22.98
N ALA A 201 8.14 -5.05 22.12
CA ALA A 201 7.85 -4.91 20.70
C ALA A 201 7.74 -6.28 20.00
N GLY A 202 8.75 -7.15 20.20
CA GLY A 202 8.75 -8.50 19.63
C GLY A 202 7.59 -9.36 20.11
N ALA A 203 7.33 -9.38 21.43
CA ALA A 203 6.22 -10.14 22.02
C ALA A 203 4.85 -9.65 21.53
N SER A 204 4.67 -8.33 21.38
CA SER A 204 3.43 -7.74 20.86
C SER A 204 3.16 -8.14 19.42
N GLY A 205 4.19 -8.09 18.57
CA GLY A 205 4.09 -8.53 17.17
C GLY A 205 3.72 -10.00 17.05
N LEU A 206 4.37 -10.86 17.84
CA LEU A 206 4.07 -12.30 17.87
C LEU A 206 2.63 -12.56 18.33
N LEU A 207 2.15 -11.91 19.40
CA LEU A 207 0.78 -12.10 19.86
C LEU A 207 -0.25 -11.67 18.80
N CYS A 208 -0.05 -10.50 18.18
CA CYS A 208 -0.96 -10.02 17.13
C CYS A 208 -0.96 -10.93 15.90
N PHE A 209 0.20 -11.48 15.54
CA PHE A 209 0.31 -12.50 14.49
C PHE A 209 -0.52 -13.74 14.83
N PHE A 210 -0.41 -14.27 16.05
CA PHE A 210 -1.20 -15.43 16.48
C PHE A 210 -2.70 -15.15 16.53
N ILE A 211 -3.11 -13.96 16.97
CA ILE A 211 -4.52 -13.54 16.94
C ILE A 211 -5.03 -13.53 15.50
N GLY A 212 -4.28 -12.95 14.55
CA GLY A 212 -4.66 -12.92 13.14
C GLY A 212 -4.75 -14.32 12.51
N LEU A 213 -3.81 -15.21 12.83
CA LEU A 213 -3.85 -16.61 12.41
C LEU A 213 -5.08 -17.34 12.97
N GLN A 214 -5.41 -17.10 14.24
CA GLN A 214 -6.54 -17.74 14.88
C GLN A 214 -7.88 -17.25 14.30
N LEU A 215 -8.02 -15.95 14.01
CA LEU A 215 -9.21 -15.43 13.33
C LEU A 215 -9.37 -16.05 11.94
N ASP A 216 -8.27 -16.25 11.23
CA ASP A 216 -8.29 -16.84 9.88
C ASP A 216 -8.67 -18.32 9.88
N THR A 217 -8.10 -19.13 10.79
CA THR A 217 -8.50 -20.53 10.96
C THR A 217 -9.97 -20.70 11.36
N MET A 218 -10.56 -19.71 12.04
CA MET A 218 -11.99 -19.69 12.38
C MET A 218 -12.88 -19.18 11.23
N GLY A 219 -12.32 -18.79 10.09
CA GLY A 219 -13.05 -18.17 8.97
C GLY A 219 -13.62 -16.79 9.32
N ARG A 220 -12.93 -16.05 10.20
CA ARG A 220 -13.30 -14.71 10.71
C ARG A 220 -12.29 -13.62 10.31
N SER A 221 -11.52 -13.86 9.27
CA SER A 221 -10.58 -12.88 8.71
C SER A 221 -11.29 -11.59 8.32
N MET A 222 -10.59 -10.48 8.48
CA MET A 222 -11.09 -9.14 8.15
C MET A 222 -12.32 -8.70 8.98
N SER A 223 -12.55 -9.28 10.16
CA SER A 223 -13.69 -8.93 11.02
C SER A 223 -13.75 -7.44 11.41
N TRP A 224 -12.63 -6.73 11.30
CA TRP A 224 -12.48 -5.30 11.53
C TRP A 224 -12.68 -4.43 10.27
N TYR A 225 -12.89 -5.00 9.07
CA TYR A 225 -12.87 -4.27 7.80
C TYR A 225 -13.88 -3.11 7.75
N SER A 226 -15.16 -3.37 8.00
CA SER A 226 -16.17 -2.30 8.11
C SER A 226 -16.26 -1.65 9.49
N SER A 227 -15.67 -2.30 10.50
CA SER A 227 -15.72 -1.91 11.92
C SER A 227 -14.31 -1.63 12.44
N THR A 228 -13.62 -0.66 11.85
CA THR A 228 -12.17 -0.42 12.06
C THR A 228 -11.79 -0.20 13.53
N ASN A 229 -12.70 0.31 14.36
CA ASN A 229 -12.47 0.46 15.80
C ASN A 229 -12.20 -0.87 16.52
N LEU A 230 -12.63 -2.02 15.97
CA LEU A 230 -12.31 -3.33 16.52
C LEU A 230 -10.81 -3.61 16.54
N ILE A 231 -10.02 -3.00 15.65
CA ILE A 231 -8.55 -3.12 15.61
C ILE A 231 -7.94 -2.73 16.96
N LEU A 232 -8.50 -1.71 17.62
CA LEU A 232 -8.04 -1.25 18.93
C LEU A 232 -8.13 -2.37 19.97
N GLY A 233 -9.25 -3.11 19.99
CA GLY A 233 -9.46 -4.19 20.95
C GLY A 233 -8.78 -5.50 20.54
N ILE A 234 -8.81 -5.86 19.25
CA ILE A 234 -8.26 -7.12 18.73
C ILE A 234 -6.72 -7.10 18.75
N TYR A 235 -6.09 -5.97 18.44
CA TYR A 235 -4.63 -5.88 18.28
C TYR A 235 -3.97 -4.88 19.23
N CYS A 236 -4.49 -3.65 19.37
CA CYS A 236 -3.79 -2.63 20.17
C CYS A 236 -3.80 -2.93 21.68
N CYS A 237 -4.94 -3.32 22.24
CA CYS A 237 -5.06 -3.72 23.65
C CYS A 237 -4.16 -4.92 24.00
N PRO A 238 -4.16 -6.04 23.25
CA PRO A 238 -3.24 -7.15 23.54
C PRO A 238 -1.77 -6.79 23.31
N ALA A 239 -1.45 -5.96 22.32
CA ALA A 239 -0.09 -5.44 22.15
C ALA A 239 0.36 -4.63 23.38
N LEU A 240 -0.47 -3.70 23.87
CA LEU A 240 -0.17 -2.93 25.07
C LEU A 240 -0.05 -3.82 26.31
N LEU A 241 -0.93 -4.83 26.44
CA LEU A 241 -0.86 -5.84 27.50
C LEU A 241 0.50 -6.56 27.47
N CYS A 242 0.95 -7.03 26.31
CA CYS A 242 2.27 -7.65 26.14
C CYS A 242 3.40 -6.72 26.59
N GLN A 243 3.36 -5.44 26.19
CA GLN A 243 4.36 -4.46 26.62
C GLN A 243 4.35 -4.31 28.15
N CYS A 244 3.19 -4.17 28.79
CA CYS A 244 3.09 -4.09 30.24
C CYS A 244 3.66 -5.34 30.94
N LEU A 245 3.29 -6.54 30.48
CA LEU A 245 3.75 -7.80 31.05
C LEU A 245 5.26 -8.00 30.89
N VAL A 246 5.82 -7.65 29.73
CA VAL A 246 7.27 -7.73 29.50
C VAL A 246 8.01 -6.73 30.37
N HIS A 247 7.51 -5.51 30.55
CA HIS A 247 8.11 -4.55 31.49
C HIS A 247 8.11 -5.09 32.93
N LEU A 248 7.01 -5.71 33.40
CA LEU A 248 6.95 -6.36 34.71
C LEU A 248 7.95 -7.53 34.82
N LEU A 249 8.05 -8.36 33.78
CA LEU A 249 8.97 -9.50 33.73
C LEU A 249 10.44 -9.04 33.76
N CYS A 250 10.81 -8.07 32.93
CA CYS A 250 12.16 -7.49 32.93
C CYS A 250 12.49 -6.86 34.29
N ASN A 251 11.53 -6.19 34.95
CA ASN A 251 11.75 -5.69 36.30
C ASN A 251 11.98 -6.81 37.33
N ARG A 252 11.32 -7.96 37.17
CA ARG A 252 11.51 -9.12 38.05
C ARG A 252 12.85 -9.83 37.82
N LEU A 253 13.28 -9.93 36.56
CA LEU A 253 14.49 -10.65 36.16
C LEU A 253 15.77 -9.80 36.32
N PHE A 254 15.72 -8.54 35.89
CA PHE A 254 16.88 -7.65 35.81
C PHE A 254 16.84 -6.50 36.82
N GLY A 255 15.71 -6.28 37.49
CA GLY A 255 15.60 -5.22 38.49
C GLY A 255 16.40 -5.54 39.74
N SER A 256 17.24 -4.60 40.18
CA SER A 256 17.95 -4.74 41.45
C SER A 256 16.98 -4.61 42.62
N LYS A 257 16.97 -5.59 43.52
CA LYS A 257 16.21 -5.56 44.78
C LYS A 257 16.74 -4.52 45.77
N THR A 258 18.00 -4.10 45.63
CA THR A 258 18.72 -3.21 46.53
C THR A 258 19.27 -1.98 45.79
N THR A 259 18.44 -1.35 44.93
CA THR A 259 18.83 -0.12 44.25
C THR A 259 18.76 1.09 45.20
N PRO A 260 19.80 1.95 45.24
CA PRO A 260 19.76 3.20 46.00
C PRO A 260 18.90 4.29 45.32
N LEU A 261 18.42 4.05 44.09
CA LEU A 261 17.60 4.99 43.36
C LEU A 261 16.17 5.01 43.91
N SER A 262 15.62 6.20 44.15
CA SER A 262 14.19 6.35 44.44
C SER A 262 13.35 5.86 43.26
N LEU A 263 12.09 5.50 43.52
CA LEU A 263 11.16 5.04 42.48
C LEU A 263 11.04 6.07 41.34
N ALA A 264 11.05 7.36 41.66
CA ALA A 264 11.02 8.46 40.68
C ALA A 264 12.21 8.42 39.71
N LEU A 265 13.43 8.29 40.25
CA LEU A 265 14.67 8.26 39.47
C LEU A 265 14.78 6.97 38.65
N LYS A 266 14.31 5.85 39.22
CA LYS A 266 14.26 4.54 38.55
C LYS A 266 13.39 4.57 37.30
N VAL A 267 12.19 5.14 37.39
CA VAL A 267 11.26 5.26 36.25
C VAL A 267 11.80 6.21 35.18
N GLN A 268 12.37 7.36 35.57
CA GLN A 268 13.02 8.28 34.63
C GLN A 268 14.23 7.64 33.92
N ALA A 269 15.04 6.83 34.61
CA ALA A 269 16.12 6.09 33.97
C ALA A 269 15.58 5.09 32.91
N ARG A 270 14.48 4.40 33.20
CA ARG A 270 13.83 3.50 32.23
C ARG A 270 13.25 4.24 31.03
N LEU A 271 12.69 5.44 31.21
CA LEU A 271 12.27 6.31 30.11
C LEU A 271 13.45 6.69 29.21
N ASN A 272 14.63 6.89 29.78
CA ASN A 272 15.85 7.08 28.98
C ASN A 272 16.20 5.83 28.14
N GLY A 273 15.83 4.64 28.61
CA GLY A 273 15.93 3.40 27.83
C GLY A 273 15.00 3.38 26.61
N VAL A 274 13.82 4.00 26.71
CA VAL A 274 12.90 4.20 25.59
C VAL A 274 13.48 5.17 24.56
N ASN A 275 14.13 6.26 25.02
CA ASN A 275 14.89 7.17 24.14
C ASN A 275 16.00 6.43 23.39
N LEU A 276 16.74 5.53 24.06
CA LEU A 276 17.76 4.72 23.42
C LEU A 276 17.18 3.80 22.33
N PHE A 277 16.04 3.16 22.61
CA PHE A 277 15.36 2.28 21.65
C PHE A 277 14.96 3.03 20.37
N TRP A 278 14.22 4.13 20.50
CA TRP A 278 13.82 4.94 19.34
C TRP A 278 15.01 5.67 18.71
N GLY A 279 16.02 6.04 19.49
CA GLY A 279 17.25 6.65 19.00
C GLY A 279 18.01 5.75 18.06
N MET A 280 18.13 4.45 18.37
CA MET A 280 18.76 3.49 17.46
C MET A 280 17.97 3.30 16.17
N ILE A 281 16.62 3.26 16.24
CA ILE A 281 15.78 3.20 15.03
C ILE A 281 15.95 4.46 14.19
N THR A 282 15.89 5.64 14.82
CA THR A 282 16.03 6.95 14.16
C THR A 282 17.37 7.06 13.45
N LEU A 283 18.48 6.75 14.14
CA LEU A 283 19.82 6.80 13.56
C LEU A 283 20.03 5.74 12.49
N GLY A 284 19.52 4.52 12.69
CA GLY A 284 19.56 3.46 11.69
C GLY A 284 18.94 3.89 10.37
N ILE A 285 17.72 4.45 10.41
CA ILE A 285 17.02 4.97 9.23
C ILE A 285 17.76 6.19 8.65
N THR A 286 18.24 7.09 9.50
CA THR A 286 18.97 8.29 9.06
C THR A 286 20.23 7.92 8.26
N PHE A 287 21.01 6.93 8.71
CA PHE A 287 22.22 6.50 8.02
C PHE A 287 21.97 5.72 6.73
N THR A 288 20.78 5.17 6.53
CA THR A 288 20.36 4.61 5.23
C THR A 288 19.95 5.68 4.21
N GLY A 289 19.81 6.94 4.62
CA GLY A 289 19.39 8.04 3.76
C GLY A 289 17.88 8.21 3.61
N TYR A 290 17.06 7.39 4.30
CA TYR A 290 15.61 7.56 4.31
C TYR A 290 15.20 8.75 5.20
N ARG A 291 14.30 9.58 4.67
CA ARG A 291 13.81 10.80 5.31
C ARG A 291 12.75 10.53 6.36
N LEU A 292 12.03 9.41 6.29
CA LEU A 292 10.98 9.03 7.25
C LEU A 292 11.46 8.96 8.72
N ALA A 293 12.77 9.01 8.97
CA ALA A 293 13.36 9.12 10.30
C ALA A 293 12.77 10.28 11.15
N TYR A 294 12.27 11.36 10.52
CA TYR A 294 11.64 12.47 11.26
C TYR A 294 10.46 12.00 12.13
N ILE A 295 9.76 10.92 11.74
CA ILE A 295 8.61 10.37 12.47
C ILE A 295 9.01 10.00 13.89
N PHE A 296 10.14 9.30 14.02
CA PHE A 296 10.69 8.86 15.29
C PHE A 296 11.43 9.99 16.00
N MET A 297 12.11 10.87 15.25
CA MET A 297 12.78 12.04 15.82
C MET A 297 11.80 12.95 16.56
N VAL A 298 10.64 13.25 16.00
CA VAL A 298 9.63 14.12 16.65
C VAL A 298 9.16 13.52 17.98
N LEU A 299 9.00 12.19 18.05
CA LEU A 299 8.66 11.50 19.29
C LEU A 299 9.75 11.68 20.36
N ILE A 300 11.02 11.52 19.98
CA ILE A 300 12.17 11.73 20.86
C ILE A 300 12.30 13.21 21.27
N LEU A 301 11.97 14.14 20.37
CA LEU A 301 12.02 15.58 20.63
C LEU A 301 11.08 15.97 21.78
N PHE A 302 9.86 15.44 21.84
CA PHE A 302 8.96 15.66 22.99
C PHE A 302 9.53 15.13 24.31
N SER A 303 10.16 13.95 24.28
CA SER A 303 10.86 13.38 25.44
C SER A 303 12.08 14.22 25.88
N LEU A 304 12.82 14.76 24.92
CA LEU A 304 13.94 15.67 25.13
C LEU A 304 13.47 17.00 25.76
N CYS A 305 12.43 17.63 25.23
CA CYS A 305 11.85 18.85 25.80
C CYS A 305 11.36 18.63 27.25
N SER A 306 10.66 17.52 27.49
CA SER A 306 10.24 17.09 28.83
C SER A 306 11.44 16.97 29.79
N SER A 307 12.45 16.18 29.41
CA SER A 307 13.63 15.91 30.23
C SER A 307 14.46 17.17 30.50
N THR A 308 14.52 18.07 29.52
CA THR A 308 15.21 19.36 29.63
C THR A 308 14.52 20.25 30.63
N LEU A 309 13.19 20.42 30.54
CA LEU A 309 12.44 21.25 31.48
C LEU A 309 12.48 20.69 32.91
N ILE A 310 12.32 19.38 33.06
CA ILE A 310 12.49 18.68 34.36
C ILE A 310 13.90 18.95 34.91
N SER A 311 14.92 18.91 34.06
CA SER A 311 16.29 19.17 34.46
C SER A 311 16.57 20.62 34.85
N MET A 312 16.01 21.59 34.13
CA MET A 312 16.19 23.02 34.40
C MET A 312 15.52 23.44 35.71
N LEU A 313 14.34 22.87 35.99
CA LEU A 313 13.55 23.18 37.18
C LEU A 313 13.90 22.27 38.39
N ALA A 314 14.88 21.38 38.25
CA ALA A 314 15.31 20.44 39.29
C ALA A 314 14.16 19.60 39.90
N LEU A 315 13.25 19.12 39.04
CA LEU A 315 12.02 18.42 39.47
C LEU A 315 12.18 16.89 39.61
N GLN A 316 13.35 16.34 39.30
CA GLN A 316 13.60 14.89 39.14
C GLN A 316 13.22 14.07 40.38
N ASN A 317 13.36 14.66 41.58
CA ASN A 317 13.13 13.97 42.85
C ASN A 317 11.65 13.86 43.23
N SER A 318 10.78 14.72 42.69
CA SER A 318 9.36 14.76 43.06
C SER A 318 8.50 14.07 42.02
N VAL A 319 7.94 12.90 42.38
CA VAL A 319 7.10 12.09 41.47
C VAL A 319 6.03 12.93 40.78
N ASN A 320 5.24 13.69 41.54
CA ASN A 320 4.13 14.46 40.99
C ASN A 320 4.60 15.58 40.06
N LYS A 321 5.68 16.28 40.40
CA LYS A 321 6.15 17.45 39.62
C LYS A 321 6.75 17.03 38.29
N TRP A 322 7.65 16.04 38.27
CA TRP A 322 8.24 15.60 37.00
C TRP A 322 7.20 14.87 36.15
N LEU A 323 6.29 14.09 36.76
CA LEU A 323 5.25 13.38 36.03
C LEU A 323 4.29 14.34 35.32
N LEU A 324 3.92 15.45 35.98
CA LEU A 324 3.09 16.49 35.37
C LEU A 324 3.73 17.05 34.10
N VAL A 325 5.01 17.41 34.18
CA VAL A 325 5.77 17.93 33.03
C VAL A 325 5.89 16.87 31.94
N HIS A 326 6.20 15.62 32.31
CA HIS A 326 6.30 14.52 31.36
C HIS A 326 5.00 14.30 30.61
N VAL A 327 3.89 14.12 31.33
CA VAL A 327 2.57 13.89 30.73
C VAL A 327 2.16 15.05 29.83
N PHE A 328 2.43 16.30 30.22
CA PHE A 328 2.14 17.47 29.38
C PHE A 328 2.81 17.38 27.99
N PHE A 329 4.11 17.08 27.92
CA PHE A 329 4.79 16.88 26.64
C PHE A 329 4.35 15.60 25.92
N GLN A 330 4.02 14.54 26.67
CA GLN A 330 3.53 13.30 26.07
C GLN A 330 2.18 13.47 25.39
N ILE A 331 1.33 14.44 25.75
CA ILE A 331 0.11 14.74 24.99
C ILE A 331 0.44 15.10 23.53
N GLY A 332 1.48 15.90 23.30
CA GLY A 332 1.93 16.25 21.95
C GLY A 332 2.48 15.05 21.18
N ALA A 333 3.27 14.21 21.84
CA ALA A 333 3.76 12.95 21.27
C ALA A 333 2.62 11.97 20.94
N LEU A 334 1.62 11.84 21.80
CA LEU A 334 0.45 10.99 21.58
C LEU A 334 -0.39 11.48 20.40
N ALA A 335 -0.60 12.80 20.28
CA ALA A 335 -1.26 13.36 19.12
C ALA A 335 -0.46 13.06 17.83
N TRP A 336 0.86 13.29 17.88
CA TRP A 336 1.79 13.00 16.78
C TRP A 336 1.78 11.53 16.36
N SER A 337 1.74 10.58 17.30
CA SER A 337 1.74 9.16 16.98
C SER A 337 0.37 8.66 16.51
N THR A 338 -0.72 9.19 17.09
CA THR A 338 -2.09 8.77 16.78
C THR A 338 -2.51 9.17 15.36
N GLN A 339 -2.03 10.30 14.83
CA GLN A 339 -2.26 10.61 13.41
C GLN A 339 -1.68 9.55 12.46
N PHE A 340 -0.52 8.96 12.78
CA PHE A 340 0.07 7.89 11.95
C PHE A 340 -0.73 6.60 12.08
N TYR A 341 -1.28 6.30 13.26
CA TYR A 341 -2.26 5.22 13.39
C TYR A 341 -3.44 5.46 12.44
N HIS A 342 -4.02 6.66 12.41
CA HIS A 342 -5.13 6.96 11.50
C HIS A 342 -4.75 6.89 10.02
N ILE A 343 -3.58 7.43 9.63
CA ILE A 343 -3.07 7.36 8.25
C ILE A 343 -2.92 5.90 7.83
N LEU A 344 -2.23 5.10 8.65
CA LEU A 344 -1.99 3.69 8.35
C LEU A 344 -3.30 2.89 8.25
N MET A 345 -4.22 3.04 9.22
CA MET A 345 -5.47 2.30 9.21
C MET A 345 -6.39 2.73 8.06
N ASN A 346 -6.54 4.04 7.80
CA ASN A 346 -7.37 4.52 6.70
C ASN A 346 -6.86 4.07 5.33
N MET A 347 -5.54 3.96 5.15
CA MET A 347 -4.92 3.54 3.90
C MET A 347 -4.94 2.02 3.75
N PHE A 348 -4.43 1.28 4.73
CA PHE A 348 -4.19 -0.15 4.59
C PHE A 348 -5.42 -1.04 4.83
N VAL A 349 -6.41 -0.59 5.62
CA VAL A 349 -7.64 -1.40 5.79
C VAL A 349 -8.34 -1.61 4.44
N PRO A 350 -8.65 -0.57 3.63
CA PRO A 350 -9.25 -0.78 2.32
C PRO A 350 -8.34 -1.52 1.33
N ILE A 351 -7.03 -1.23 1.33
CA ILE A 351 -6.06 -1.89 0.43
C ILE A 351 -6.02 -3.39 0.70
N THR A 352 -5.94 -3.81 1.96
CA THR A 352 -5.89 -5.24 2.32
C THR A 352 -7.18 -5.99 2.01
N GLY A 353 -8.29 -5.30 1.71
CA GLY A 353 -9.50 -5.89 1.14
C GLY A 353 -9.49 -6.03 -0.39
N ARG A 354 -8.33 -5.88 -1.04
CA ARG A 354 -8.14 -6.04 -2.49
C ARG A 354 -6.76 -6.59 -2.89
N ILE A 355 -6.10 -7.34 -1.99
CA ILE A 355 -4.75 -7.94 -2.21
C ILE A 355 -4.80 -9.45 -2.55
N GLY A 356 -5.96 -9.98 -2.92
CA GLY A 356 -6.17 -11.41 -3.15
C GLY A 356 -6.29 -12.21 -1.85
N SER A 357 -6.42 -13.54 -1.94
CA SER A 357 -6.49 -14.41 -0.75
C SER A 357 -5.14 -14.94 -0.28
N SER A 358 -4.09 -14.89 -1.10
CA SER A 358 -2.80 -15.55 -0.80
C SER A 358 -2.11 -14.96 0.43
N MET A 359 -2.25 -13.66 0.65
CA MET A 359 -1.80 -12.96 1.84
C MET A 359 -2.95 -12.81 2.85
N ASN A 360 -2.65 -12.93 4.14
CA ASN A 360 -3.64 -12.74 5.20
C ASN A 360 -3.69 -11.26 5.66
N PRO A 361 -4.79 -10.52 5.43
CA PRO A 361 -4.97 -9.13 5.86
C PRO A 361 -4.77 -8.91 7.36
N ASP A 362 -5.22 -9.85 8.20
CA ASP A 362 -5.16 -9.77 9.66
C ASP A 362 -3.72 -9.74 10.17
N MET A 363 -2.79 -10.38 9.46
CA MET A 363 -1.36 -10.34 9.80
C MET A 363 -0.76 -8.96 9.51
N ILE A 364 -1.14 -8.33 8.39
CA ILE A 364 -0.65 -7.00 8.00
C ILE A 364 -1.18 -5.95 8.98
N ILE A 365 -2.49 -5.93 9.21
CA ILE A 365 -3.10 -4.96 10.14
C ILE A 365 -2.69 -5.23 11.58
N GLY A 366 -2.56 -6.49 12.00
CA GLY A 366 -2.04 -6.84 13.32
C GLY A 366 -0.61 -6.33 13.54
N ALA A 367 0.28 -6.47 12.54
CA ALA A 367 1.64 -5.93 12.62
C ALA A 367 1.65 -4.41 12.69
N MET A 368 0.87 -3.72 11.85
CA MET A 368 0.76 -2.25 11.85
C MET A 368 0.16 -1.73 13.17
N ALA A 369 -0.87 -2.37 13.68
CA ALA A 369 -1.52 -2.01 14.95
C ALA A 369 -0.59 -2.24 16.15
N SER A 370 0.17 -3.34 16.16
CA SER A 370 1.20 -3.60 17.18
C SER A 370 2.29 -2.53 17.18
N PHE A 371 2.82 -2.20 16.00
CA PHE A 371 3.80 -1.12 15.83
C PHE A 371 3.23 0.24 16.26
N ALA A 372 2.03 0.60 15.82
CA ALA A 372 1.39 1.87 16.18
C ALA A 372 1.11 1.97 17.69
N THR A 373 0.79 0.84 18.33
CA THR A 373 0.63 0.77 19.79
C THR A 373 1.95 1.00 20.49
N LEU A 374 3.04 0.35 20.05
CA LEU A 374 4.38 0.62 20.58
C LEU A 374 4.77 2.09 20.38
N PHE A 375 4.58 2.62 19.18
CA PHE A 375 4.91 4.00 18.82
C PHE A 375 4.16 5.03 19.67
N THR A 376 2.91 4.73 20.03
CA THR A 376 2.07 5.62 20.86
C THR A 376 2.32 5.44 22.36
N CYS A 377 2.48 4.19 22.83
CA CYS A 377 2.43 3.89 24.25
C CYS A 377 3.81 3.68 24.90
N SER A 378 4.91 3.57 24.15
CA SER A 378 6.22 3.21 24.73
C SER A 378 6.72 4.18 25.81
N PHE A 379 6.38 5.47 25.73
CA PHE A 379 6.75 6.47 26.75
C PHE A 379 5.83 6.48 27.97
N LEU A 380 4.73 5.72 27.91
CA LEU A 380 3.79 5.51 29.00
C LEU A 380 4.05 4.17 29.73
N THR A 381 4.58 3.15 29.05
CA THR A 381 4.78 1.82 29.64
C THR A 381 5.70 1.82 30.87
N PRO A 382 6.77 2.65 31.01
CA PRO A 382 7.53 2.70 32.26
C PRO A 382 6.77 3.32 33.44
N LEU A 383 5.70 4.09 33.18
CA LEU A 383 4.87 4.72 34.24
C LEU A 383 4.02 3.69 34.99
N LEU A 384 3.87 2.49 34.44
CA LEU A 384 3.35 1.28 35.08
C LEU A 384 3.82 1.11 36.53
N PHE A 385 5.09 1.39 36.81
CA PHE A 385 5.66 1.20 38.16
C PHE A 385 5.24 2.27 39.17
N LEU A 386 4.59 3.34 38.72
CA LEU A 386 3.97 4.36 39.57
C LEU A 386 2.50 4.07 39.87
N LEU A 387 1.89 3.08 39.19
CA LEU A 387 0.51 2.70 39.41
C LEU A 387 0.36 1.92 40.72
N LYS A 388 -0.65 2.28 41.50
CA LYS A 388 -1.01 1.54 42.73
C LYS A 388 -1.68 0.19 42.44
N LYS A 389 -2.40 0.08 41.32
CA LYS A 389 -3.23 -1.08 40.95
C LYS A 389 -2.94 -1.54 39.51
N THR A 390 -1.76 -2.11 39.33
CA THR A 390 -1.32 -2.61 38.02
C THR A 390 -2.11 -3.82 37.54
N ASP A 391 -2.56 -4.65 38.48
CA ASP A 391 -3.48 -5.77 38.28
C ASP A 391 -4.80 -5.32 37.63
N LYS A 392 -5.36 -4.18 38.06
CA LYS A 392 -6.58 -3.62 37.48
C LYS A 392 -6.40 -3.25 36.01
N LEU A 393 -5.30 -2.56 35.66
CA LEU A 393 -4.99 -2.20 34.27
C LEU A 393 -4.87 -3.45 33.38
N ILE A 394 -4.14 -4.47 33.87
CA ILE A 394 -3.99 -5.74 33.16
C ILE A 394 -5.35 -6.41 32.94
N ALA A 395 -6.18 -6.48 33.98
CA ALA A 395 -7.52 -7.06 33.89
C ALA A 395 -8.42 -6.31 32.90
N GLU A 396 -8.37 -4.97 32.87
CA GLU A 396 -9.12 -4.15 31.92
C GLU A 396 -8.67 -4.39 30.46
N LEU A 397 -7.36 -4.45 30.20
CA LEU A 397 -6.84 -4.75 28.86
C LEU A 397 -7.23 -6.15 28.39
N VAL A 398 -7.16 -7.15 29.27
CA VAL A 398 -7.63 -8.51 28.97
C VAL A 398 -9.13 -8.51 28.68
N ALA A 399 -9.94 -7.85 29.51
CA ALA A 399 -11.39 -7.79 29.32
C ALA A 399 -11.76 -7.13 27.99
N ILE A 400 -11.16 -5.99 27.64
CA ILE A 400 -11.40 -5.31 26.36
C ILE A 400 -11.01 -6.20 25.19
N THR A 401 -9.86 -6.89 25.29
CA THR A 401 -9.40 -7.83 24.24
C THR A 401 -10.40 -8.97 24.04
N LEU A 402 -10.86 -9.61 25.13
CA LEU A 402 -11.81 -10.72 25.06
C LEU A 402 -13.17 -10.26 24.51
N ILE A 403 -13.66 -9.09 24.92
CA ILE A 403 -14.89 -8.50 24.40
C ILE A 403 -14.75 -8.23 22.89
N ALA A 404 -13.64 -7.63 22.45
CA ALA A 404 -13.41 -7.34 21.04
C ALA A 404 -13.33 -8.62 20.19
N LEU A 405 -12.66 -9.66 20.68
CA LEU A 405 -12.61 -10.97 20.01
C LEU A 405 -13.98 -11.65 19.96
N ALA A 406 -14.79 -11.54 21.01
CA ALA A 406 -16.16 -12.05 21.01
C ALA A 406 -17.04 -11.30 19.99
N LEU A 407 -16.97 -9.96 19.96
CA LEU A 407 -17.66 -9.13 18.97
C LEU A 407 -17.25 -9.50 17.54
N ALA A 408 -15.94 -9.67 17.30
CA ALA A 408 -15.37 -10.00 16.00
C ALA A 408 -15.75 -11.41 15.50
N SER A 409 -15.77 -12.40 16.39
CA SER A 409 -15.96 -13.80 16.00
C SER A 409 -17.42 -14.28 16.06
N SER A 410 -18.24 -13.64 16.88
CA SER A 410 -19.52 -14.20 17.34
C SER A 410 -20.73 -13.28 17.11
N THR A 411 -20.53 -12.07 16.57
CA THR A 411 -21.62 -11.11 16.31
C THR A 411 -21.56 -10.54 14.89
N HIS A 412 -22.64 -9.88 14.45
CA HIS A 412 -22.69 -9.16 13.18
C HIS A 412 -21.72 -7.99 13.09
N VAL A 413 -21.20 -7.48 14.22
CA VAL A 413 -20.21 -6.40 14.23
C VAL A 413 -18.91 -6.83 13.55
N GLY A 414 -18.58 -8.13 13.66
CA GLY A 414 -17.43 -8.75 13.01
C GLY A 414 -17.68 -9.19 11.56
N PHE A 415 -18.85 -8.91 10.98
CA PHE A 415 -19.05 -9.16 9.56
C PHE A 415 -18.26 -8.11 8.75
N PRO A 416 -17.34 -8.52 7.86
CA PRO A 416 -16.41 -7.59 7.22
C PRO A 416 -17.11 -6.53 6.37
N TYR A 417 -18.22 -6.85 5.71
CA TYR A 417 -18.76 -6.04 4.63
C TYR A 417 -20.07 -5.32 4.99
N ARG A 418 -20.32 -4.17 4.35
CA ARG A 418 -21.56 -3.41 4.50
C ARG A 418 -22.04 -2.88 3.16
N ASP A 419 -23.34 -3.00 2.93
CA ASP A 419 -24.03 -2.34 1.83
C ASP A 419 -24.24 -0.84 2.13
N ASP A 420 -25.05 -0.18 1.31
CA ASP A 420 -25.26 1.25 1.39
C ASP A 420 -26.39 1.69 2.33
N ALA A 421 -26.96 0.77 3.11
CA ALA A 421 -28.12 1.09 3.96
C ALA A 421 -27.84 2.22 4.97
N LEU A 422 -26.58 2.40 5.37
CA LEU A 422 -26.13 3.42 6.32
C LEU A 422 -25.30 4.55 5.67
N LYS A 423 -25.28 4.67 4.34
CA LYS A 423 -24.45 5.65 3.58
C LYS A 423 -22.94 5.56 3.88
N ALA A 424 -22.49 4.39 4.32
CA ALA A 424 -21.09 4.10 4.64
C ALA A 424 -20.71 2.70 4.12
N PRO A 425 -20.80 2.49 2.78
CA PRO A 425 -20.59 1.17 2.20
C PRO A 425 -19.12 0.75 2.33
N ALA A 426 -18.92 -0.49 2.75
CA ALA A 426 -17.63 -1.15 2.86
C ALA A 426 -17.76 -2.52 2.19
N VAL A 427 -17.74 -2.52 0.86
CA VAL A 427 -18.15 -3.69 0.08
C VAL A 427 -17.02 -4.65 -0.21
N GLN A 428 -17.37 -5.93 -0.31
CA GLN A 428 -16.53 -6.90 -1.01
C GLN A 428 -16.58 -6.61 -2.51
N ARG A 429 -15.46 -6.72 -3.21
CA ARG A 429 -15.39 -6.46 -4.65
C ARG A 429 -15.29 -7.78 -5.41
N HIS A 430 -15.94 -7.85 -6.57
CA HIS A 430 -15.86 -8.98 -7.49
C HIS A 430 -15.77 -8.47 -8.93
N TYR A 431 -14.80 -8.96 -9.70
CA TYR A 431 -14.84 -8.82 -11.15
C TYR A 431 -15.39 -10.12 -11.72
N ILE A 432 -16.44 -10.02 -12.53
CA ILE A 432 -17.03 -11.17 -13.23
C ILE A 432 -17.02 -10.86 -14.72
N THR A 433 -16.21 -11.61 -15.47
CA THR A 433 -16.00 -11.40 -16.91
C THR A 433 -16.64 -12.52 -17.71
N HIS A 434 -17.70 -12.19 -18.46
CA HIS A 434 -18.35 -13.13 -19.38
C HIS A 434 -17.55 -13.24 -20.67
N THR A 435 -16.99 -14.41 -20.94
CA THR A 435 -15.89 -14.58 -21.89
C THR A 435 -16.24 -15.59 -22.98
N VAL A 436 -15.92 -15.25 -24.23
CA VAL A 436 -15.79 -16.19 -25.35
C VAL A 436 -14.32 -16.36 -25.70
N ARG A 437 -13.87 -17.59 -25.97
CA ARG A 437 -12.51 -17.88 -26.41
C ARG A 437 -12.53 -18.62 -27.73
N LYS A 438 -11.76 -18.13 -28.69
CA LYS A 438 -11.59 -18.76 -30.01
C LYS A 438 -10.14 -19.12 -30.22
N PHE A 439 -9.92 -20.31 -30.75
CA PHE A 439 -8.59 -20.90 -30.92
C PHE A 439 -8.33 -21.11 -32.40
N PHE A 440 -7.27 -20.49 -32.92
CA PHE A 440 -6.88 -20.60 -34.33
C PHE A 440 -5.67 -21.53 -34.48
N ASP A 441 -5.52 -22.12 -35.66
CA ASP A 441 -4.32 -22.89 -36.05
C ASP A 441 -3.34 -22.04 -36.86
N TYR A 442 -2.18 -22.62 -37.19
CA TYR A 442 -1.13 -21.98 -37.99
C TYR A 442 -1.59 -21.59 -39.41
N ASN A 443 -2.63 -22.24 -39.94
CA ASN A 443 -3.19 -21.94 -41.24
C ASN A 443 -4.31 -20.88 -41.17
N GLY A 444 -4.60 -20.35 -39.98
CA GLY A 444 -5.67 -19.38 -39.73
C GLY A 444 -7.07 -19.99 -39.58
N GLY A 445 -7.19 -21.32 -39.56
CA GLY A 445 -8.45 -22.02 -39.32
C GLY A 445 -8.88 -21.99 -37.86
N GLU A 446 -10.17 -21.85 -37.59
CA GLU A 446 -10.71 -21.97 -36.22
C GLU A 446 -10.72 -23.44 -35.79
N ARG A 447 -9.93 -23.79 -34.78
CA ARG A 447 -9.81 -25.14 -34.20
C ARG A 447 -11.00 -25.50 -33.32
N TYR A 448 -11.36 -24.58 -32.42
CA TYR A 448 -12.37 -24.77 -31.39
C TYR A 448 -12.78 -23.41 -30.79
N THR A 449 -13.97 -23.36 -30.20
CA THR A 449 -14.50 -22.19 -29.48
C THR A 449 -15.17 -22.66 -28.19
N ASP A 450 -14.92 -21.96 -27.09
CA ASP A 450 -15.65 -22.13 -25.83
C ASP A 450 -16.01 -20.81 -25.17
N SER A 451 -16.71 -20.91 -24.04
CA SER A 451 -17.14 -19.76 -23.26
C SER A 451 -17.37 -20.08 -21.79
N GLY A 452 -17.37 -19.03 -20.98
CA GLY A 452 -17.59 -19.12 -19.55
C GLY A 452 -17.46 -17.78 -18.85
N PHE A 453 -17.37 -17.83 -17.53
CA PHE A 453 -17.23 -16.68 -16.66
C PHE A 453 -15.91 -16.80 -15.92
N LEU A 454 -15.08 -15.76 -15.98
CA LEU A 454 -13.96 -15.60 -15.08
C LEU A 454 -14.43 -14.83 -13.84
N LEU A 455 -14.37 -15.46 -12.67
CA LEU A 455 -14.67 -14.84 -11.38
C LEU A 455 -13.35 -14.57 -10.66
N GLN A 456 -13.07 -13.30 -10.37
CA GLN A 456 -11.79 -12.90 -9.79
C GLN A 456 -11.82 -12.87 -8.27
N GLU A 457 -10.74 -13.34 -7.67
CA GLU A 457 -10.53 -13.32 -6.23
C GLU A 457 -9.80 -12.05 -5.82
N LEU A 458 -10.49 -11.13 -5.13
CA LEU A 458 -9.88 -9.86 -4.71
C LEU A 458 -9.51 -9.82 -3.22
N ASP A 459 -10.11 -10.64 -2.38
CA ASP A 459 -9.82 -10.65 -0.95
C ASP A 459 -9.89 -12.05 -0.34
N ARG A 460 -9.52 -12.13 0.94
CA ARG A 460 -9.43 -13.37 1.71
C ARG A 460 -10.74 -14.15 1.80
N ASN A 461 -11.90 -13.49 1.69
CA ASN A 461 -13.21 -14.14 1.78
C ASN A 461 -13.87 -14.37 0.41
N ALA A 462 -13.24 -13.95 -0.70
CA ALA A 462 -13.86 -13.93 -2.02
C ALA A 462 -14.23 -15.33 -2.52
N LYS A 463 -13.38 -16.35 -2.28
CA LYS A 463 -13.67 -17.75 -2.64
C LYS A 463 -15.05 -18.22 -2.18
N LYS A 464 -15.38 -18.01 -0.90
CA LYS A 464 -16.67 -18.44 -0.32
C LYS A 464 -17.85 -17.76 -1.02
N THR A 465 -17.71 -16.47 -1.36
CA THR A 465 -18.74 -15.73 -2.09
C THR A 465 -18.86 -16.21 -3.53
N ILE A 466 -17.74 -16.46 -4.21
CA ILE A 466 -17.67 -16.99 -5.58
C ILE A 466 -18.35 -18.36 -5.68
N GLU A 467 -18.05 -19.28 -4.77
CA GLU A 467 -18.71 -20.59 -4.68
C GLU A 467 -20.22 -20.43 -4.50
N GLY A 468 -20.66 -19.50 -3.65
CA GLY A 468 -22.09 -19.20 -3.45
C GLY A 468 -22.79 -18.63 -4.70
N ILE A 469 -22.12 -17.77 -5.48
CA ILE A 469 -22.65 -17.21 -6.74
C ILE A 469 -22.81 -18.32 -7.80
N ALA A 470 -21.85 -19.25 -7.87
CA ALA A 470 -21.79 -20.30 -8.88
C ALA A 470 -22.81 -21.44 -8.65
N MET A 471 -23.29 -21.65 -7.41
CA MET A 471 -24.21 -22.75 -7.10
C MET A 471 -25.42 -22.81 -8.06
N PRO A 472 -25.84 -24.01 -8.52
CA PRO A 472 -25.38 -25.34 -8.10
C PRO A 472 -24.11 -25.83 -8.81
N ASP A 473 -23.55 -25.05 -9.73
CA ASP A 473 -22.36 -25.44 -10.50
C ASP A 473 -21.08 -25.26 -9.66
N THR A 474 -20.04 -26.01 -10.01
CA THR A 474 -18.73 -25.93 -9.36
C THR A 474 -17.78 -25.08 -10.19
N VAL A 475 -17.08 -24.15 -9.54
CA VAL A 475 -16.01 -23.39 -10.18
C VAL A 475 -14.71 -24.19 -10.22
N THR A 476 -13.89 -23.96 -11.24
CA THR A 476 -12.56 -24.56 -11.38
C THR A 476 -11.49 -23.48 -11.18
N PRO A 477 -10.43 -23.71 -10.37
CA PRO A 477 -9.30 -22.79 -10.32
C PRO A 477 -8.72 -22.54 -11.72
N MET A 478 -8.41 -21.28 -12.05
CA MET A 478 -8.02 -20.91 -13.43
C MET A 478 -6.74 -21.60 -13.90
N ARG A 479 -5.87 -22.07 -12.99
CA ARG A 479 -4.63 -22.79 -13.29
C ARG A 479 -4.86 -24.28 -13.56
N GLU A 480 -6.03 -24.80 -13.21
CA GLU A 480 -6.40 -26.21 -13.33
C GLU A 480 -7.35 -26.46 -14.51
N ILE A 481 -7.64 -25.44 -15.32
CA ILE A 481 -8.51 -25.61 -16.47
C ILE A 481 -7.81 -26.39 -17.58
N PRO A 482 -8.52 -27.23 -18.37
CA PRO A 482 -7.90 -28.07 -19.40
C PRO A 482 -7.10 -27.31 -20.48
N SER A 483 -7.46 -26.05 -20.77
CA SER A 483 -6.74 -25.24 -21.75
C SER A 483 -5.32 -24.88 -21.31
N CYS A 484 -5.00 -24.99 -20.02
CA CYS A 484 -3.65 -24.73 -19.50
C CYS A 484 -2.56 -25.65 -20.06
N GLU A 485 -2.92 -26.86 -20.49
CA GLU A 485 -1.94 -27.82 -21.04
C GLU A 485 -1.50 -27.46 -22.46
N LYS A 486 -2.35 -26.75 -23.22
CA LYS A 486 -2.19 -26.57 -24.67
C LYS A 486 -2.04 -25.13 -25.10
N GLU A 487 -2.64 -24.20 -24.37
CA GLU A 487 -2.81 -22.83 -24.81
C GLU A 487 -1.94 -21.88 -23.98
N LEU A 488 -1.45 -20.83 -24.64
CA LEU A 488 -0.67 -19.79 -23.98
C LEU A 488 -1.51 -19.14 -22.87
N PHE A 489 -0.96 -19.15 -21.66
CA PHE A 489 -1.52 -18.60 -20.43
C PHE A 489 -2.94 -19.14 -20.14
N CYS A 490 -3.15 -20.42 -20.48
CA CYS A 490 -4.44 -21.11 -20.41
C CYS A 490 -5.58 -20.43 -21.20
N ALA A 491 -5.26 -19.44 -22.04
CA ALA A 491 -6.21 -18.54 -22.68
C ALA A 491 -7.18 -17.84 -21.70
N ILE A 492 -6.70 -17.41 -20.54
CA ILE A 492 -7.49 -16.60 -19.60
C ILE A 492 -7.58 -15.15 -20.13
N PRO A 493 -8.74 -14.46 -20.00
CA PRO A 493 -8.91 -13.07 -20.42
C PRO A 493 -8.18 -12.08 -19.49
N PHE A 494 -6.85 -12.09 -19.53
CA PHE A 494 -6.02 -11.16 -18.77
C PHE A 494 -6.03 -9.78 -19.41
N TYR A 495 -6.64 -8.79 -18.76
CA TYR A 495 -6.52 -7.37 -19.12
C TYR A 495 -5.45 -6.64 -18.28
N SER A 496 -5.04 -7.23 -17.14
CA SER A 496 -4.02 -6.68 -16.24
C SER A 496 -3.19 -7.81 -15.63
N ILE A 497 -1.86 -7.66 -15.61
CA ILE A 497 -0.96 -8.66 -15.02
C ILE A 497 -1.11 -8.69 -13.50
N TRP A 498 -1.11 -7.52 -12.85
CA TRP A 498 -0.91 -7.42 -11.39
C TRP A 498 -1.96 -8.17 -10.57
N HIS A 499 -3.25 -7.95 -10.85
CA HIS A 499 -4.31 -8.58 -10.05
C HIS A 499 -4.68 -9.97 -10.58
N GLN A 500 -4.62 -10.20 -11.90
CA GLN A 500 -5.18 -11.42 -12.46
C GLN A 500 -4.18 -12.58 -12.56
N VAL A 501 -2.88 -12.30 -12.69
CA VAL A 501 -1.85 -13.35 -12.76
C VAL A 501 -1.42 -13.81 -11.36
N LEU A 502 -1.46 -12.91 -10.37
CA LEU A 502 -0.97 -13.16 -9.01
C LEU A 502 -2.01 -13.81 -8.08
N PHE A 503 -3.31 -13.64 -8.36
CA PHE A 503 -4.39 -14.16 -7.50
C PHE A 503 -4.94 -15.48 -8.04
N GLU A 504 -5.58 -16.27 -7.17
CA GLU A 504 -6.22 -17.53 -7.56
C GLU A 504 -7.66 -17.24 -8.03
N ASN A 505 -7.81 -17.02 -9.34
CA ASN A 505 -9.12 -16.78 -9.95
C ASN A 505 -9.83 -18.08 -10.33
N TYR A 506 -11.11 -17.98 -10.62
CA TYR A 506 -11.98 -19.13 -10.85
C TYR A 506 -12.70 -19.04 -12.19
N TRP A 507 -12.79 -20.17 -12.89
CA TRP A 507 -13.50 -20.31 -14.15
C TRP A 507 -14.80 -21.09 -13.94
N LEU A 508 -15.89 -20.60 -14.52
CA LEU A 508 -17.19 -21.25 -14.55
C LEU A 508 -17.63 -21.42 -16.01
N PRO A 509 -17.76 -22.64 -16.54
CA PRO A 509 -18.27 -22.86 -17.90
C PRO A 509 -19.67 -22.26 -18.08
N GLY A 510 -19.96 -21.76 -19.28
CA GLY A 510 -21.26 -21.13 -19.56
C GLY A 510 -21.48 -20.84 -21.04
N LEU A 511 -22.71 -20.44 -21.38
CA LEU A 511 -23.07 -20.02 -22.74
C LEU A 511 -22.30 -18.76 -23.16
N PRO A 512 -22.07 -18.53 -24.48
CA PRO A 512 -21.21 -17.43 -24.93
C PRO A 512 -21.83 -16.04 -24.72
N PRO A 513 -21.00 -15.00 -24.48
CA PRO A 513 -21.42 -13.61 -24.52
C PRO A 513 -21.79 -13.14 -25.93
N ILE A 514 -22.39 -11.95 -26.01
CA ILE A 514 -22.50 -11.19 -27.26
C ILE A 514 -21.29 -10.29 -27.33
N VAL A 515 -20.41 -10.48 -28.33
CA VAL A 515 -19.27 -9.58 -28.58
C VAL A 515 -19.39 -9.03 -29.98
N ARG A 516 -19.64 -7.73 -30.11
CA ARG A 516 -19.84 -7.09 -31.43
C ARG A 516 -18.54 -6.68 -32.09
N GLN A 517 -17.58 -6.27 -31.28
CA GLN A 517 -16.27 -5.83 -31.73
C GLN A 517 -15.20 -6.53 -30.89
N ALA A 518 -14.23 -7.14 -31.56
CA ALA A 518 -13.06 -7.75 -30.94
C ALA A 518 -11.85 -7.44 -31.80
N VAL A 519 -10.70 -7.23 -31.16
CA VAL A 519 -9.44 -7.07 -31.85
C VAL A 519 -9.03 -8.40 -32.45
N THR A 520 -8.79 -8.41 -33.77
CA THR A 520 -8.27 -9.56 -34.50
C THR A 520 -6.84 -9.31 -34.94
N VAL A 521 -6.08 -10.39 -35.10
CA VAL A 521 -4.71 -10.35 -35.61
C VAL A 521 -4.64 -11.17 -36.90
N SER A 522 -4.01 -10.61 -37.92
CA SER A 522 -3.69 -11.33 -39.15
C SER A 522 -2.20 -11.20 -39.49
N LEU A 523 -1.59 -12.30 -39.91
CA LEU A 523 -0.24 -12.31 -40.47
C LEU A 523 -0.29 -11.84 -41.93
N ARG A 524 0.38 -10.73 -42.22
CA ARG A 524 0.50 -10.18 -43.57
C ARG A 524 1.66 -10.81 -44.33
N GLU A 525 2.80 -10.95 -43.66
CA GLU A 525 4.04 -11.45 -44.27
C GLU A 525 4.97 -12.06 -43.22
N LYS A 526 5.61 -13.18 -43.58
CA LYS A 526 6.70 -13.82 -42.84
C LYS A 526 7.97 -13.67 -43.66
N GLU A 527 8.80 -12.71 -43.26
CA GLU A 527 10.05 -12.37 -43.94
C GLU A 527 11.21 -13.13 -43.27
N LYS A 528 12.06 -13.82 -44.06
CA LYS A 528 13.28 -14.45 -43.54
C LYS A 528 14.41 -13.42 -43.54
N LEU A 529 14.90 -13.05 -42.34
CA LEU A 529 16.01 -12.09 -42.19
C LEU A 529 17.37 -12.78 -42.35
N ASN A 530 17.51 -13.96 -41.75
CA ASN A 530 18.68 -14.83 -41.89
C ASN A 530 18.27 -16.29 -41.62
N ASP A 531 19.25 -17.20 -41.60
CA ASP A 531 19.01 -18.63 -41.43
C ASP A 531 18.38 -19.03 -40.08
N HIS A 532 18.34 -18.14 -39.09
CA HIS A 532 17.75 -18.38 -37.77
C HIS A 532 16.66 -17.38 -37.39
N GLU A 533 16.49 -16.28 -38.13
CA GLU A 533 15.64 -15.16 -37.73
C GLU A 533 14.60 -14.84 -38.80
N HIS A 534 13.37 -14.67 -38.31
CA HIS A 534 12.21 -14.29 -39.11
C HIS A 534 11.58 -13.03 -38.55
N ARG A 535 11.08 -12.17 -39.44
CA ARG A 535 10.23 -11.04 -39.12
C ARG A 535 8.79 -11.34 -39.48
N LEU A 536 7.92 -11.26 -38.50
CA LEU A 536 6.47 -11.37 -38.68
C LEU A 536 5.88 -9.97 -38.81
N HIS A 537 5.19 -9.70 -39.90
CA HIS A 537 4.42 -8.48 -40.13
C HIS A 537 2.95 -8.77 -39.81
N LEU A 538 2.47 -8.26 -38.68
CA LEU A 538 1.13 -8.52 -38.17
C LEU A 538 0.28 -7.24 -38.24
N VAL A 539 -1.02 -7.42 -38.47
CA VAL A 539 -1.99 -6.33 -38.54
C VAL A 539 -3.07 -6.58 -37.49
N LEU A 540 -3.22 -5.63 -36.58
CA LEU A 540 -4.26 -5.63 -35.55
C LEU A 540 -5.42 -4.76 -36.01
N THR A 541 -6.63 -5.32 -36.04
CA THR A 541 -7.84 -4.61 -36.49
C THR A 541 -8.90 -4.65 -35.39
N GLY A 542 -9.49 -3.49 -35.03
CA GLY A 542 -10.56 -3.38 -34.04
C GLY A 542 -10.37 -2.25 -33.01
N SER A 543 -11.37 -2.02 -32.15
CA SER A 543 -11.34 -0.96 -31.13
C SER A 543 -10.35 -1.30 -30.01
N ALA A 544 -9.40 -0.40 -29.77
CA ALA A 544 -8.11 -0.75 -29.18
C ALA A 544 -8.04 -0.51 -27.67
N GLN A 545 -8.98 -1.09 -26.92
CA GLN A 545 -8.74 -1.52 -25.54
C GLN A 545 -8.56 -3.03 -25.53
N ALA A 546 -7.31 -3.49 -25.65
CA ALA A 546 -6.98 -4.90 -25.68
C ALA A 546 -5.66 -5.17 -24.99
N SER A 547 -5.49 -6.39 -24.50
CA SER A 547 -4.18 -6.89 -24.09
C SER A 547 -3.67 -7.91 -25.11
N LEU A 548 -2.35 -7.97 -25.23
CA LEU A 548 -1.62 -8.92 -26.04
C LEU A 548 -0.63 -9.67 -25.15
N ILE A 549 -0.64 -10.99 -25.20
CA ILE A 549 0.42 -11.83 -24.64
C ILE A 549 1.15 -12.51 -25.79
N ILE A 550 2.44 -12.26 -25.87
CA ILE A 550 3.34 -12.76 -26.91
C ILE A 550 4.20 -13.86 -26.29
N GLY A 551 3.92 -15.12 -26.64
CA GLY A 551 4.64 -16.29 -26.14
C GLY A 551 5.45 -16.95 -27.25
N PRO A 552 6.78 -16.75 -27.33
CA PRO A 552 7.62 -17.50 -28.27
C PRO A 552 7.47 -19.01 -28.06
N LYS A 553 7.40 -19.77 -29.16
CA LYS A 553 7.36 -21.25 -29.10
C LYS A 553 8.68 -21.82 -28.53
N ALA A 554 8.66 -23.08 -28.14
CA ALA A 554 9.87 -23.78 -27.70
C ALA A 554 10.97 -23.69 -28.78
N GLY A 555 12.20 -23.34 -28.36
CA GLY A 555 13.32 -23.08 -29.27
C GLY A 555 13.29 -21.72 -29.98
N SER A 556 12.27 -20.88 -29.73
CA SER A 556 12.15 -19.52 -30.27
C SER A 556 12.41 -18.45 -29.20
N THR A 557 12.99 -17.32 -29.62
CA THR A 557 13.24 -16.16 -28.75
C THR A 557 12.84 -14.86 -29.45
N LEU A 558 12.05 -14.02 -28.77
CA LEU A 558 11.71 -12.68 -29.27
C LEU A 558 12.93 -11.76 -29.12
N ARG A 559 13.41 -11.20 -30.24
CA ARG A 559 14.61 -10.35 -30.29
C ARG A 559 14.27 -8.87 -30.39
N ARG A 560 13.25 -8.54 -31.18
CA ARG A 560 12.82 -7.16 -31.40
C ARG A 560 11.33 -7.09 -31.68
N TRP A 561 10.72 -5.96 -31.36
CA TRP A 561 9.36 -5.61 -31.77
C TRP A 561 9.25 -4.14 -32.17
N SER A 562 8.12 -3.72 -32.74
CA SER A 562 7.84 -2.31 -33.06
C SER A 562 7.07 -1.54 -31.98
N LEU A 563 6.67 -2.20 -30.89
CA LEU A 563 5.76 -1.63 -29.88
C LEU A 563 6.47 -0.64 -28.94
N LEU A 564 7.63 -1.03 -28.43
CA LEU A 564 8.47 -0.24 -27.52
C LEU A 564 9.93 -0.28 -27.97
N SER A 565 10.74 0.65 -27.48
CA SER A 565 12.19 0.69 -27.76
C SER A 565 12.94 -0.52 -27.21
N GLU A 566 12.45 -1.06 -26.09
CA GLU A 566 13.01 -2.23 -25.41
C GLU A 566 11.89 -3.24 -25.14
N ILE A 567 12.25 -4.51 -24.98
CA ILE A 567 11.32 -5.58 -24.63
C ILE A 567 11.35 -5.76 -23.11
N PRO A 568 10.23 -5.51 -22.40
CA PRO A 568 10.12 -5.78 -20.98
C PRO A 568 10.35 -7.24 -20.65
N THR A 569 10.78 -7.50 -19.42
CA THR A 569 10.94 -8.86 -18.88
C THR A 569 9.69 -9.70 -19.10
N ALA A 570 9.87 -10.91 -19.63
CA ALA A 570 8.77 -11.86 -19.80
C ALA A 570 8.17 -12.22 -18.43
N ILE A 571 6.85 -12.26 -18.38
CA ILE A 571 6.10 -12.76 -17.23
C ILE A 571 5.96 -14.28 -17.33
N GLU A 572 5.80 -14.93 -16.18
CA GLU A 572 5.60 -16.38 -16.10
C GLU A 572 4.21 -16.68 -15.52
N PHE A 573 3.51 -17.61 -16.17
CA PHE A 573 2.23 -18.11 -15.69
C PHE A 573 2.09 -19.58 -16.06
N ASN A 574 1.81 -20.43 -15.06
CA ASN A 574 1.63 -21.87 -15.24
C ASN A 574 2.81 -22.54 -15.98
N GLY A 575 4.05 -22.14 -15.67
CA GLY A 575 5.27 -22.64 -16.31
C GLY A 575 5.53 -22.12 -17.73
N GLN A 576 4.66 -21.27 -18.27
CA GLN A 576 4.82 -20.65 -19.58
C GLN A 576 5.33 -19.22 -19.45
N ARG A 577 6.14 -18.78 -20.42
CA ARG A 577 6.71 -17.43 -20.44
C ARG A 577 6.14 -16.63 -21.61
N GLY A 578 5.78 -15.38 -21.35
CA GLY A 578 5.25 -14.48 -22.38
C GLY A 578 5.48 -13.01 -22.05
N HIS A 579 5.44 -12.16 -23.07
CA HIS A 579 5.50 -10.71 -22.92
C HIS A 579 4.09 -10.12 -22.99
N PHE A 580 3.70 -9.36 -21.98
CA PHE A 580 2.39 -8.73 -21.91
C PHE A 580 2.46 -7.28 -22.40
N VAL A 581 1.47 -6.88 -23.18
CA VAL A 581 1.29 -5.51 -23.67
C VAL A 581 -0.16 -5.11 -23.46
N LEU A 582 -0.40 -3.98 -22.81
CA LEU A 582 -1.71 -3.34 -22.78
C LEU A 582 -1.78 -2.27 -23.88
N LEU A 583 -2.77 -2.40 -24.76
CA LEU A 583 -3.06 -1.46 -25.83
C LEU A 583 -4.31 -0.68 -25.44
N THR A 584 -4.20 0.64 -25.43
CA THR A 584 -5.31 1.56 -25.15
C THR A 584 -5.25 2.71 -26.13
N VAL A 585 -6.31 2.91 -26.91
CA VAL A 585 -6.44 4.02 -27.87
C VAL A 585 -7.75 4.73 -27.62
N GLY A 586 -7.69 6.06 -27.45
CA GLY A 586 -8.85 6.88 -27.10
C GLY A 586 -9.76 7.28 -28.27
N VAL A 587 -9.35 7.02 -29.51
CA VAL A 587 -10.13 7.30 -30.74
C VAL A 587 -10.13 6.04 -31.59
N GLU A 588 -11.21 5.78 -32.31
CA GLU A 588 -11.28 4.68 -33.28
C GLU A 588 -10.10 4.82 -34.27
N SER A 589 -9.18 3.87 -34.20
CA SER A 589 -7.91 3.91 -34.93
C SER A 589 -7.99 3.00 -36.15
N GLU A 590 -7.30 3.40 -37.20
CA GLU A 590 -6.94 2.50 -38.30
C GLU A 590 -6.19 1.27 -37.77
N ALA A 591 -6.15 0.23 -38.60
CA ALA A 591 -5.45 -1.01 -38.27
C ALA A 591 -4.00 -0.74 -37.87
N MET A 592 -3.57 -1.34 -36.74
CA MET A 592 -2.23 -1.14 -36.19
C MET A 592 -1.29 -2.21 -36.73
N ASN A 593 -0.23 -1.77 -37.41
CA ASN A 593 0.82 -2.66 -37.89
C ASN A 593 1.87 -2.89 -36.80
N ILE A 594 2.15 -4.15 -36.48
CA ILE A 594 3.20 -4.54 -35.54
C ILE A 594 4.17 -5.51 -36.21
N THR A 595 5.46 -5.40 -35.87
CA THR A 595 6.49 -6.32 -36.35
C THR A 595 7.12 -7.06 -35.19
N LEU A 596 7.34 -8.37 -35.31
CA LEU A 596 8.04 -9.20 -34.33
C LEU A 596 9.23 -9.90 -35.00
N ASP A 597 10.43 -9.68 -34.49
CA ASP A 597 11.64 -10.38 -34.95
C ASP A 597 11.91 -11.54 -33.99
N ILE A 598 11.80 -12.77 -34.49
CA ILE A 598 11.90 -13.99 -33.70
C ILE A 598 13.07 -14.83 -34.22
N ARG A 599 13.90 -15.30 -33.30
CA ARG A 599 15.02 -16.20 -33.57
C ARG A 599 14.70 -17.62 -33.14
N HIS A 600 14.86 -18.59 -34.03
CA HIS A 600 14.73 -20.02 -33.75
C HIS A 600 16.11 -20.71 -33.65
N GLU A 601 16.24 -21.71 -32.77
CA GLU A 601 17.48 -22.48 -32.59
C GLU A 601 17.85 -23.32 -33.81
N LEU A 602 16.85 -23.98 -34.42
CA LEU A 602 17.02 -24.69 -35.68
C LEU A 602 17.21 -23.72 -36.85
N LYS A 603 18.11 -24.10 -37.75
CA LYS A 603 18.37 -23.41 -39.02
C LYS A 603 17.21 -23.63 -39.99
N ASP A 604 16.81 -22.59 -40.71
CA ASP A 604 15.79 -22.60 -41.77
C ASP A 604 14.42 -23.16 -41.32
N TYR A 605 14.05 -22.86 -40.08
CA TYR A 605 12.81 -23.35 -39.47
C TYR A 605 11.56 -22.69 -40.08
N ASP A 606 10.66 -23.49 -40.64
CA ASP A 606 9.41 -23.01 -41.26
C ASP A 606 8.13 -23.30 -40.46
N GLY A 607 8.26 -23.79 -39.23
CA GLY A 607 7.13 -24.05 -38.35
C GLY A 607 6.63 -22.81 -37.59
N PRO A 608 5.72 -23.00 -36.61
CA PRO A 608 5.20 -21.94 -35.77
C PRO A 608 6.28 -21.37 -34.83
N LEU A 609 6.40 -20.06 -34.82
CA LEU A 609 7.40 -19.29 -34.07
C LEU A 609 6.83 -18.68 -32.79
N VAL A 610 5.53 -18.33 -32.77
CA VAL A 610 4.92 -17.59 -31.65
C VAL A 610 3.45 -17.92 -31.47
N ASP A 611 3.00 -17.97 -30.21
CA ASP A 611 1.60 -17.87 -29.87
C ASP A 611 1.25 -16.44 -29.46
N LEU A 612 0.15 -15.92 -29.99
CA LEU A 612 -0.40 -14.62 -29.63
C LEU A 612 -1.78 -14.80 -29.00
N LEU A 613 -1.91 -14.36 -27.75
CA LEU A 613 -3.20 -14.29 -27.07
C LEU A 613 -3.67 -12.84 -27.06
N VAL A 614 -4.81 -12.57 -27.69
CA VAL A 614 -5.42 -11.24 -27.73
C VAL A 614 -6.69 -11.24 -26.91
N THR A 615 -6.76 -10.40 -25.87
CA THR A 615 -7.98 -10.22 -25.09
C THR A 615 -8.55 -8.84 -25.35
N THR A 616 -9.77 -8.78 -25.88
CA THR A 616 -10.57 -7.55 -25.91
C THR A 616 -11.52 -7.57 -24.73
N THR A 617 -11.58 -6.48 -23.95
CA THR A 617 -12.44 -6.40 -22.76
C THR A 617 -13.35 -5.18 -22.84
N HIS A 618 -14.65 -5.42 -22.69
CA HIS A 618 -15.71 -4.41 -22.66
C HIS A 618 -16.22 -4.26 -21.24
N TRP A 619 -15.88 -3.14 -20.61
CA TRP A 619 -16.24 -2.82 -19.23
C TRP A 619 -17.64 -2.22 -19.15
N GLU A 620 -18.48 -2.75 -18.26
CA GLU A 620 -19.84 -2.25 -17.98
C GLU A 620 -20.72 -2.04 -19.23
N TYR A 621 -20.44 -2.79 -20.30
CA TYR A 621 -21.11 -2.63 -21.58
C TYR A 621 -22.43 -3.40 -21.59
N HIS A 622 -23.43 -2.88 -20.87
CA HIS A 622 -24.72 -3.56 -20.61
C HIS A 622 -25.45 -4.07 -21.86
N LYS A 623 -25.21 -3.48 -23.04
CA LYS A 623 -25.77 -3.93 -24.33
C LYS A 623 -25.27 -5.30 -24.79
N GLU A 624 -24.12 -5.74 -24.27
CA GLU A 624 -23.49 -7.04 -24.56
C GLU A 624 -23.81 -8.09 -23.48
N HIS A 625 -24.52 -7.72 -22.42
CA HIS A 625 -24.90 -8.66 -21.37
C HIS A 625 -26.00 -9.61 -21.83
N THR A 626 -25.71 -10.90 -21.77
CA THR A 626 -26.73 -11.94 -22.04
C THR A 626 -27.69 -12.10 -20.86
N PRO A 627 -28.90 -12.66 -21.08
CA PRO A 627 -29.80 -13.01 -19.98
C PRO A 627 -29.17 -13.96 -18.95
N VAL A 628 -28.29 -14.86 -19.39
CA VAL A 628 -27.56 -15.78 -18.49
C VAL A 628 -26.61 -15.00 -17.60
N PHE A 629 -25.86 -14.06 -18.18
CA PHE A 629 -24.92 -13.23 -17.42
C PHE A 629 -25.65 -12.36 -16.40
N ASN A 630 -26.73 -11.68 -16.79
CA ASN A 630 -27.53 -10.87 -15.87
C ASN A 630 -28.11 -11.71 -14.71
N ARG A 631 -28.51 -12.97 -14.96
CA ARG A 631 -28.94 -13.87 -13.88
C ARG A 631 -27.81 -14.24 -12.93
N LEU A 632 -26.59 -14.43 -13.44
CA LEU A 632 -25.42 -14.69 -12.59
C LEU A 632 -25.08 -13.46 -11.73
N LEU A 633 -25.06 -12.26 -12.35
CA LEU A 633 -24.80 -11.00 -11.64
C LEU A 633 -25.85 -10.73 -10.55
N ALA A 634 -27.11 -11.09 -10.78
CA ALA A 634 -28.19 -10.92 -9.80
C ALA A 634 -28.03 -11.80 -8.54
N ARG A 635 -27.13 -12.80 -8.55
CA ARG A 635 -26.83 -13.62 -7.37
C ARG A 635 -25.78 -12.99 -6.46
N VAL A 636 -25.12 -11.92 -6.89
CA VAL A 636 -24.15 -11.20 -6.06
C VAL A 636 -24.87 -10.58 -4.86
N PRO A 637 -24.42 -10.81 -3.61
CA PRO A 637 -25.05 -10.26 -2.42
C PRO A 637 -25.07 -8.72 -2.40
N SER A 638 -26.05 -8.10 -1.71
CA SER A 638 -26.19 -6.63 -1.65
C SER A 638 -25.00 -5.89 -1.03
N TRP A 639 -24.28 -6.56 -0.13
CA TRP A 639 -23.06 -6.06 0.54
C TRP A 639 -21.79 -6.24 -0.29
N ALA A 640 -21.90 -6.84 -1.48
CA ALA A 640 -20.83 -6.96 -2.45
C ALA A 640 -21.08 -6.06 -3.66
N HIS A 641 -20.01 -5.57 -4.27
CA HIS A 641 -20.03 -4.84 -5.53
C HIS A 641 -19.42 -5.72 -6.63
N VAL A 642 -20.11 -5.79 -7.76
CA VAL A 642 -19.62 -6.47 -8.95
C VAL A 642 -19.27 -5.44 -10.03
N VAL A 643 -18.09 -5.61 -10.62
CA VAL A 643 -17.69 -4.94 -11.86
C VAL A 643 -17.87 -5.94 -13.00
N PRO A 644 -18.97 -5.84 -13.77
CA PRO A 644 -19.23 -6.76 -14.87
C PRO A 644 -18.41 -6.36 -16.10
N SER A 645 -17.90 -7.36 -16.81
CA SER A 645 -17.28 -7.15 -18.12
C SER A 645 -17.59 -8.30 -19.07
N VAL A 646 -17.45 -8.02 -20.37
CA VAL A 646 -17.52 -9.00 -21.43
C VAL A 646 -16.14 -9.06 -22.10
N ALA A 647 -15.65 -10.26 -22.42
CA ALA A 647 -14.37 -10.42 -23.08
C ALA A 647 -14.43 -11.39 -24.27
N ALA A 648 -13.62 -11.08 -25.29
CA ALA A 648 -13.26 -12.02 -26.34
C ALA A 648 -11.76 -12.30 -26.27
N VAL A 649 -11.40 -13.58 -26.23
CA VAL A 649 -10.02 -14.05 -26.22
C VAL A 649 -9.75 -14.82 -27.50
N TYR A 650 -8.80 -14.34 -28.32
CA TYR A 650 -8.39 -15.01 -29.54
C TYR A 650 -6.95 -15.52 -29.38
N SER A 651 -6.76 -16.83 -29.48
CA SER A 651 -5.47 -17.52 -29.43
C SER A 651 -5.03 -17.84 -30.86
N TYR A 652 -3.95 -17.21 -31.31
CA TYR A 652 -3.36 -17.41 -32.63
C TYR A 652 -2.00 -18.09 -32.51
N THR A 653 -1.64 -18.90 -33.50
CA THR A 653 -0.31 -19.48 -33.66
C THR A 653 0.24 -19.02 -35.01
N PHE A 654 1.42 -18.39 -35.01
CA PHE A 654 2.10 -17.85 -36.20
C PHE A 654 3.54 -18.32 -36.29
#